data_AF-W9J0I5-F1
#
_entry.id   AF-W9J0I5-F1
#
_cell.length_a   1.000
_cell.length_b   1.000
_cell.length_c   1.000
_cell.angle_alpha   90.00
_cell.angle_beta   90.00
_cell.angle_gamma   90.00
#
_symmetry.space_group_name_H-M   'P 1'
#
loop_
_entity.id
_entity.type
_entity.pdbx_description
1 polymer ?
#
loop_
_entity_poly.entity_id
_entity_poly.type
_entity_poly.pdbx_seq_one_letter_code
_entity_poly.pdbx_strand_id
1 'polypeptide(L)'
;MRTKNPLAFRPGPVSFWTTAIYLALFIPLIWVHETVPSAPADRSLYQGLNLTEAWLDLQTITRAYHPYNSHENDRVREFLINRTKEILDRNDMSYTTETIGGVEWHSRTSSMENQDSLVSAQDKPRGATLFDDRTSNVSWTYNTARRMGSNISKGTWLGQYFEGNNYYVYIHGKDDPEGEWWRDESKYKKFRGQGGVLVNCHFDSVSTGYGATDDGMSCVSMLQLLSYFTLKGRQPKNGIVLLFNNAEEDGLLGARAFGYSPLLLFIHTFVNLEGAGAGGRALLFRTTDLQAAKAYSKSPHPLGSVVAANAFERGVIKSATDYEIFADAYGQRGLDIAFYEPRARYHTNQDDTRHTSVNSIWHMLSAALASTEHLSKTTGTIFDGDRSDGNSDLAQNGKQAEGVWFDIFGTAWAVFALRGLFAWSLTLLVATPLILIAFTYILARKDKYYFFARDIKMHHDINDDPVVLGGWKGFFRFPFALAFAGALTIASTLLIAKFNPLIIYSSGYAVWSMTLSIFYFSFWLIMRGASFVRPSALHRGFVLMWLFALGWGVQVVCAVAEDRMHIGALYATVFFQSAIFLALFISLLEQFALLGKHDFAMQLHDAHQARDVSSRDNEHESRPQTESEPARAEAEDDEDGSEDATETTPLRAGESGYGSNAPTSFANTYRRSVAENSPSPPSMRRYQPFEHEQSWSGRLPTWTWILQFLFLAPVPVILFGNIGLVVMSATQMTGTDGGSLLVPVLSLGILSIFLLLPLTPFIHRVTHHIPLFLFCVFAGTFIYNLVASPFSDSNRFKFYFQQVIDLDNGTNTVSIVGIEEYARSVISTLPSTLGQEIKCQPAVGRDLSDCQYDASSLTPRLYRNKTPDDLISVETIYGSDGTKARLRIDAIDSRLCYVRTSRPIYGFAVDGASSRDPRFGKFPSEGFSSVQLWRRDRDRPWTLNLYLNERNALSALEDATQKEIDSQGDHELRVRPAEQAADRLEVTVSCAYSDANTPGTIPALDELLKFMPTWAAVTKKNVGLVEVRKTHKV
;
A
#
# COMPACT_ATOMS: atom_id res chain seq x y z
N MET A 1 -52.34 -13.87 -3.76
CA MET A 1 -51.29 -12.85 -3.49
C MET A 1 -50.75 -12.34 -4.83
N ARG A 2 -51.05 -11.09 -5.24
CA ARG A 2 -50.40 -10.49 -6.42
C ARG A 2 -48.91 -10.33 -6.10
N THR A 3 -48.04 -11.05 -6.79
CA THR A 3 -46.58 -10.88 -6.70
C THR A 3 -46.27 -9.43 -7.08
N LYS A 4 -45.86 -8.62 -6.10
CA LYS A 4 -45.46 -7.23 -6.33
C LYS A 4 -44.20 -7.25 -7.22
N ASN A 5 -44.12 -6.36 -8.21
CA ASN A 5 -42.98 -6.27 -9.13
C ASN A 5 -41.65 -6.23 -8.35
N PRO A 6 -40.76 -7.24 -8.50
CA PRO A 6 -39.53 -7.38 -7.72
C PRO A 6 -38.45 -6.35 -8.09
N LEU A 7 -38.67 -5.59 -9.16
CA LEU A 7 -37.79 -4.50 -9.61
C LEU A 7 -38.41 -3.13 -9.33
N ALA A 8 -39.57 -3.03 -8.68
CA ALA A 8 -40.15 -1.73 -8.36
C ALA A 8 -39.32 -1.04 -7.26
N PHE A 9 -39.14 0.28 -7.38
CA PHE A 9 -38.48 1.12 -6.39
C PHE A 9 -39.34 1.26 -5.12
N ARG A 10 -39.35 0.18 -4.33
CA ARG A 10 -40.14 0.00 -3.11
C ARG A 10 -39.25 -0.58 -2.01
N PRO A 11 -39.64 -0.44 -0.72
CA PRO A 11 -38.73 -0.79 0.35
C PRO A 11 -38.24 -2.23 0.38
N GLY A 12 -39.12 -3.21 0.12
CA GLY A 12 -38.75 -4.62 0.04
C GLY A 12 -37.72 -4.91 -1.05
N PRO A 13 -38.03 -4.65 -2.35
CA PRO A 13 -37.09 -4.82 -3.45
C PRO A 13 -35.75 -4.10 -3.27
N VAL A 14 -35.76 -2.84 -2.83
CA VAL A 14 -34.52 -2.06 -2.62
C VAL A 14 -33.67 -2.70 -1.53
N SER A 15 -34.27 -3.06 -0.39
CA SER A 15 -33.54 -3.73 0.69
C SER A 15 -32.94 -5.06 0.24
N PHE A 16 -33.71 -5.87 -0.48
CA PHE A 16 -33.28 -7.18 -0.95
C PHE A 16 -32.11 -7.06 -1.94
N TRP A 17 -32.26 -6.32 -3.03
CA TRP A 17 -31.23 -6.27 -4.08
C TRP A 17 -29.97 -5.53 -3.65
N THR A 18 -30.09 -4.44 -2.88
CA THR A 18 -28.91 -3.74 -2.38
C THR A 18 -28.08 -4.63 -1.46
N THR A 19 -28.74 -5.36 -0.55
CA THR A 19 -28.07 -6.33 0.34
C THR A 19 -27.49 -7.50 -0.44
N ALA A 20 -28.28 -8.11 -1.33
CA ALA A 20 -27.84 -9.26 -2.11
C ALA A 20 -26.61 -8.94 -2.98
N ILE A 21 -26.60 -7.77 -3.63
CA ILE A 21 -25.47 -7.35 -4.47
C ILE A 21 -24.24 -7.03 -3.61
N TYR A 22 -24.38 -6.28 -2.50
CA TYR A 22 -23.24 -6.00 -1.63
C TYR A 22 -22.64 -7.29 -1.01
N LEU A 23 -23.48 -8.24 -0.59
CA LEU A 23 -23.01 -9.55 -0.13
C LEU A 23 -22.33 -10.35 -1.25
N ALA A 24 -22.89 -10.35 -2.46
CA ALA A 24 -22.32 -11.03 -3.61
C ALA A 24 -20.98 -10.42 -4.09
N LEU A 25 -20.66 -9.18 -3.69
CA LEU A 25 -19.38 -8.54 -3.97
C LEU A 25 -18.38 -8.69 -2.81
N PHE A 26 -18.81 -8.46 -1.57
CA PHE A 26 -17.92 -8.54 -0.41
C PHE A 26 -17.49 -9.96 -0.08
N ILE A 27 -18.37 -10.95 -0.18
CA ILE A 27 -18.01 -12.34 0.16
C ILE A 27 -16.87 -12.82 -0.76
N PRO A 28 -16.94 -12.68 -2.10
CA PRO A 28 -15.82 -13.03 -2.95
C PRO A 28 -14.58 -12.16 -2.75
N LEU A 29 -14.71 -10.84 -2.50
CA LEU A 29 -13.55 -9.98 -2.22
C LEU A 29 -12.77 -10.47 -0.99
N ILE A 30 -13.46 -10.70 0.12
CA ILE A 30 -12.85 -11.20 1.36
C ILE A 30 -12.30 -12.61 1.14
N TRP A 31 -13.03 -13.48 0.43
CA TRP A 31 -12.55 -14.83 0.13
C TRP A 31 -11.27 -14.81 -0.72
N VAL A 32 -11.21 -14.02 -1.79
CA VAL A 32 -10.03 -13.87 -2.66
C VAL A 32 -8.84 -13.26 -1.90
N HIS A 33 -9.10 -12.38 -0.94
CA HIS A 33 -8.09 -11.76 -0.10
C HIS A 33 -7.49 -12.75 0.90
N GLU A 34 -8.34 -13.49 1.62
CA GLU A 34 -7.93 -14.39 2.71
C GLU A 34 -7.50 -15.79 2.23
N THR A 35 -7.90 -16.22 1.03
CA THR A 35 -7.61 -17.57 0.54
C THR A 35 -6.55 -17.58 -0.54
N VAL A 36 -5.56 -18.45 -0.35
CA VAL A 36 -4.53 -18.69 -1.36
C VAL A 36 -5.08 -19.70 -2.38
N PRO A 37 -5.01 -19.39 -3.69
CA PRO A 37 -5.34 -20.35 -4.74
C PRO A 37 -4.61 -21.69 -4.55
N SER A 38 -5.34 -22.79 -4.66
CA SER A 38 -4.76 -24.12 -4.49
C SER A 38 -3.76 -24.43 -5.61
N ALA A 39 -2.64 -25.05 -5.24
CA ALA A 39 -1.73 -25.61 -6.21
C ALA A 39 -2.45 -26.65 -7.10
N PRO A 40 -2.16 -26.70 -8.41
CA PRO A 40 -2.64 -27.77 -9.28
C PRO A 40 -2.19 -29.13 -8.74
N ALA A 41 -2.98 -30.17 -8.99
CA ALA A 41 -2.56 -31.53 -8.70
C ALA A 41 -1.29 -31.88 -9.48
N ASP A 42 -0.42 -32.74 -8.94
CA ASP A 42 0.89 -33.05 -9.53
C ASP A 42 0.82 -33.47 -11.01
N ARG A 43 -0.23 -34.19 -11.40
CA ARG A 43 -0.45 -34.63 -12.79
C ARG A 43 -0.76 -33.48 -13.77
N SER A 44 -1.19 -32.33 -13.25
CA SER A 44 -1.55 -31.12 -14.00
C SER A 44 -0.50 -30.00 -13.88
N LEU A 45 0.54 -30.19 -13.06
CA LEU A 45 1.66 -29.27 -13.00
C LEU A 45 2.43 -29.28 -14.32
N TYR A 46 3.01 -28.14 -14.68
CA TYR A 46 3.87 -28.08 -15.85
C TYR A 46 5.05 -29.04 -15.69
N GLN A 47 5.31 -29.82 -16.73
CA GLN A 47 6.48 -30.71 -16.76
C GLN A 47 7.76 -29.93 -16.46
N GLY A 48 8.52 -30.38 -15.46
CA GLY A 48 9.73 -29.73 -14.95
C GLY A 48 9.54 -29.05 -13.59
N LEU A 49 8.30 -28.86 -13.12
CA LEU A 49 8.02 -28.32 -11.78
C LEU A 49 7.71 -29.45 -10.80
N ASN A 50 8.20 -29.34 -9.57
CA ASN A 50 7.95 -30.26 -8.47
C ASN A 50 7.74 -29.50 -7.15
N LEU A 51 6.48 -29.33 -6.75
CA LEU A 51 6.15 -28.58 -5.54
C LEU A 51 6.50 -29.31 -4.24
N THR A 52 6.57 -30.65 -4.28
CA THR A 52 7.03 -31.44 -3.13
C THR A 52 8.52 -31.22 -2.89
N GLU A 53 9.32 -31.22 -3.96
CA GLU A 53 10.74 -30.89 -3.90
C GLU A 53 10.98 -29.45 -3.45
N ALA A 54 10.23 -28.49 -3.99
CA ALA A 54 10.31 -27.09 -3.54
C ALA A 54 10.01 -26.94 -2.04
N TRP A 55 9.03 -27.68 -1.51
CA TRP A 55 8.73 -27.67 -0.08
C TRP A 55 9.83 -28.29 0.78
N LEU A 56 10.44 -29.39 0.33
CA LEU A 56 11.57 -30.03 1.03
C LEU A 56 12.84 -29.17 1.01
N ASP A 57 13.09 -28.48 -0.11
CA ASP A 57 14.18 -27.53 -0.24
C ASP A 57 13.98 -26.34 0.69
N LEU A 58 12.74 -25.87 0.80
CA LEU A 58 12.37 -24.80 1.72
C LEU A 58 12.65 -25.21 3.17
N GLN A 59 12.25 -26.42 3.57
CA GLN A 59 12.55 -26.95 4.91
C GLN A 59 14.05 -27.09 5.17
N THR A 60 14.85 -27.33 4.13
CA THR A 60 16.31 -27.43 4.25
C THR A 60 16.95 -26.06 4.43
N ILE A 61 16.55 -25.07 3.63
CA ILE A 61 17.02 -23.67 3.74
C ILE A 61 16.64 -23.07 5.10
N THR A 62 15.41 -23.33 5.55
CA THR A 62 14.80 -22.70 6.74
C THR A 62 15.01 -23.49 8.03
N ARG A 63 15.93 -24.46 8.05
CA ARG A 63 16.17 -25.30 9.23
C ARG A 63 16.72 -24.51 10.44
N ALA A 64 17.35 -23.37 10.18
CA ALA A 64 18.02 -22.51 11.16
C ALA A 64 18.05 -21.06 10.65
N TYR A 65 18.28 -20.11 11.54
CA TYR A 65 18.47 -18.70 11.18
C TYR A 65 19.77 -18.57 10.40
N HIS A 66 19.72 -17.91 9.26
CA HIS A 66 20.85 -17.83 8.35
C HIS A 66 21.15 -16.39 7.88
N PRO A 67 21.30 -15.42 8.81
CA PRO A 67 21.77 -14.08 8.45
C PRO A 67 23.17 -14.14 7.86
N TYR A 68 23.54 -13.16 7.03
CA TYR A 68 24.84 -13.09 6.34
C TYR A 68 26.05 -13.44 7.24
N ASN A 69 26.00 -13.00 8.50
CA ASN A 69 27.06 -13.18 9.48
C ASN A 69 27.13 -14.60 10.12
N SER A 70 26.15 -15.49 9.88
CA SER A 70 26.08 -16.84 10.46
C SER A 70 26.77 -17.92 9.62
N HIS A 71 27.19 -19.02 10.26
CA HIS A 71 27.72 -20.19 9.52
C HIS A 71 26.64 -20.89 8.70
N GLU A 72 25.38 -20.80 9.11
CA GLU A 72 24.27 -21.40 8.40
C GLU A 72 24.04 -20.75 7.03
N ASN A 73 24.28 -19.44 6.89
CA ASN A 73 24.21 -18.74 5.61
C ASN A 73 25.15 -19.35 4.55
N ASP A 74 26.36 -19.76 4.94
CA ASP A 74 27.29 -20.44 4.02
C ASP A 74 26.78 -21.82 3.61
N ARG A 75 26.15 -22.55 4.54
CA ARG A 75 25.55 -23.87 4.25
C ARG A 75 24.35 -23.76 3.32
N VAL A 76 23.52 -22.73 3.48
CA VAL A 76 22.41 -22.42 2.57
C VAL A 76 22.94 -22.13 1.18
N ARG A 77 23.98 -21.30 1.07
CA ARG A 77 24.64 -21.02 -0.23
C ARG A 77 25.18 -22.29 -0.88
N GLU A 78 25.90 -23.13 -0.14
CA GLU A 78 26.42 -24.42 -0.64
C GLU A 78 25.29 -25.35 -1.09
N PHE A 79 24.19 -25.39 -0.33
CA PHE A 79 23.00 -26.15 -0.69
C PHE A 79 22.40 -25.66 -2.02
N LEU A 80 22.24 -24.35 -2.22
CA LEU A 80 21.71 -23.78 -3.47
C LEU A 80 22.60 -24.13 -4.68
N ILE A 81 23.92 -24.08 -4.51
CA ILE A 81 24.89 -24.46 -5.56
C ILE A 81 24.77 -25.94 -5.91
N ASN A 82 24.74 -26.82 -4.90
CA ASN A 82 24.63 -28.25 -5.11
C ASN A 82 23.28 -28.62 -5.75
N ARG A 83 22.19 -28.02 -5.27
CA ARG A 83 20.85 -28.23 -5.79
C ARG A 83 20.71 -27.78 -7.24
N THR A 84 21.36 -26.67 -7.60
CA THR A 84 21.43 -26.20 -8.98
C THR A 84 22.10 -27.24 -9.89
N LYS A 85 23.25 -27.79 -9.47
CA LYS A 85 23.97 -28.83 -10.23
C LYS A 85 23.11 -30.09 -10.37
N GLU A 86 22.48 -30.55 -9.29
CA GLU A 86 21.55 -31.69 -9.31
C GLU A 86 20.42 -31.50 -10.32
N ILE A 87 19.80 -30.31 -10.37
CA ILE A 87 18.73 -29.99 -11.32
C ILE A 87 19.24 -30.02 -12.77
N LEU A 88 20.42 -29.46 -13.03
CA LEU A 88 21.01 -29.44 -14.37
C LEU A 88 21.40 -30.83 -14.85
N ASP A 89 22.02 -31.63 -13.98
CA ASP A 89 22.38 -33.03 -14.26
C ASP A 89 21.13 -33.88 -14.52
N ARG A 90 20.07 -33.70 -13.72
CA ARG A 90 18.77 -34.36 -13.91
C ARG A 90 18.12 -34.02 -15.26
N ASN A 91 18.32 -32.80 -15.74
CA ASN A 91 17.76 -32.31 -17.00
C ASN A 91 18.67 -32.60 -18.22
N ASP A 92 19.81 -33.27 -18.03
CA ASP A 92 20.82 -33.53 -19.09
C ASP A 92 21.32 -32.24 -19.75
N MET A 93 21.53 -31.20 -18.93
CA MET A 93 21.94 -29.87 -19.38
C MET A 93 23.40 -29.61 -19.08
N SER A 94 24.20 -29.43 -20.13
CA SER A 94 25.62 -29.08 -19.98
C SER A 94 25.79 -27.72 -19.30
N TYR A 95 26.69 -27.61 -18.34
CA TYR A 95 27.00 -26.35 -17.70
C TYR A 95 28.48 -26.13 -17.45
N THR A 96 28.85 -24.86 -17.32
CA THR A 96 30.20 -24.43 -16.95
C THR A 96 30.15 -23.70 -15.61
N THR A 97 31.26 -23.69 -14.87
CA THR A 97 31.39 -22.91 -13.62
C THR A 97 32.43 -21.82 -13.80
N GLU A 98 32.02 -20.59 -13.52
CA GLU A 98 32.82 -19.38 -13.53
C GLU A 98 33.07 -18.94 -12.09
N THR A 99 34.34 -18.93 -11.68
CA THR A 99 34.75 -18.57 -10.31
C THR A 99 35.10 -17.10 -10.16
N ILE A 100 35.26 -16.36 -11.27
CA ILE A 100 35.60 -14.95 -11.20
C ILE A 100 34.35 -14.13 -10.84
N GLY A 101 33.16 -14.44 -11.39
CA GLY A 101 31.86 -13.90 -10.97
C GLY A 101 31.62 -12.38 -11.08
N GLY A 102 32.67 -11.57 -11.15
CA GLY A 102 32.63 -10.12 -11.15
C GLY A 102 33.81 -9.51 -11.92
N VAL A 103 33.76 -8.21 -12.17
CA VAL A 103 34.79 -7.45 -12.87
C VAL A 103 35.19 -6.26 -12.01
N GLU A 104 36.49 -6.05 -11.75
CA GLU A 104 36.95 -4.79 -11.14
C GLU A 104 36.57 -3.62 -12.06
N TRP A 105 35.89 -2.60 -11.54
CA TRP A 105 35.27 -1.52 -12.33
C TRP A 105 36.25 -0.80 -13.28
N HIS A 106 37.52 -0.67 -12.88
CA HIS A 106 38.57 -0.05 -13.70
C HIS A 106 39.32 -1.03 -14.63
N SER A 107 39.01 -2.32 -14.56
CA SER A 107 39.72 -3.37 -15.31
C SER A 107 39.00 -3.76 -16.61
N ARG A 108 37.83 -3.18 -16.92
CA ARG A 108 37.16 -3.39 -18.21
C ARG A 108 37.97 -2.89 -19.41
N THR A 109 38.92 -1.99 -19.21
CA THR A 109 39.78 -1.43 -20.28
C THR A 109 41.21 -1.96 -20.27
N SER A 110 41.70 -2.64 -19.23
CA SER A 110 43.12 -3.02 -19.13
C SER A 110 43.44 -4.51 -18.95
N SER A 111 42.51 -5.38 -18.54
CA SER A 111 42.86 -6.78 -18.23
C SER A 111 42.59 -7.81 -19.34
N MET A 112 42.24 -7.38 -20.56
CA MET A 112 41.94 -8.32 -21.65
C MET A 112 43.11 -8.62 -22.59
N GLU A 113 44.35 -8.29 -22.21
CA GLU A 113 45.55 -8.53 -23.04
C GLU A 113 46.05 -10.00 -23.05
N ASN A 114 45.49 -10.92 -22.26
CA ASN A 114 45.92 -12.33 -22.29
C ASN A 114 45.25 -13.14 -23.42
N GLN A 115 45.85 -13.04 -24.61
CA GLN A 115 45.44 -13.73 -25.85
C GLN A 115 45.39 -15.27 -25.74
N ASP A 116 46.11 -15.90 -24.81
CA ASP A 116 46.15 -17.37 -24.68
C ASP A 116 44.86 -17.98 -24.07
N SER A 117 44.00 -17.17 -23.46
CA SER A 117 42.73 -17.63 -22.86
C SER A 117 41.52 -17.60 -23.80
N LEU A 118 41.64 -16.93 -24.96
CA LEU A 118 40.54 -16.71 -25.91
C LEU A 118 40.21 -17.95 -26.75
N VAL A 119 41.19 -18.84 -26.96
CA VAL A 119 41.02 -20.04 -27.82
C VAL A 119 40.18 -21.12 -27.15
N SER A 120 40.18 -21.20 -25.81
CA SER A 120 39.37 -22.18 -25.04
C SER A 120 37.90 -21.77 -24.85
N ALA A 121 37.53 -20.52 -25.15
CA ALA A 121 36.19 -19.99 -24.88
C ALA A 121 35.17 -20.25 -26.01
N GLN A 122 35.64 -20.64 -27.21
CA GLN A 122 34.80 -20.85 -28.39
C GLN A 122 34.18 -22.25 -28.48
N ASP A 123 34.73 -23.25 -27.78
CA ASP A 123 34.33 -24.67 -27.91
C ASP A 123 33.38 -25.18 -26.80
N LYS A 124 32.86 -24.30 -25.94
CA LYS A 124 31.97 -24.71 -24.84
C LYS A 124 30.50 -24.82 -25.30
N PRO A 125 29.80 -25.94 -25.02
CA PRO A 125 28.44 -26.18 -25.52
C PRO A 125 27.42 -25.17 -24.98
N ARG A 126 26.39 -24.87 -25.78
CA ARG A 126 25.22 -24.06 -25.38
C ARG A 126 24.49 -24.75 -24.23
N GLY A 127 24.34 -24.08 -23.08
CA GLY A 127 23.75 -24.68 -21.89
C GLY A 127 23.47 -23.68 -20.77
N ALA A 128 23.99 -23.95 -19.58
CA ALA A 128 23.95 -23.00 -18.45
C ALA A 128 25.36 -22.61 -17.99
N THR A 129 25.52 -21.41 -17.44
CA THR A 129 26.77 -20.97 -16.79
C THR A 129 26.50 -20.61 -15.34
N LEU A 130 27.19 -21.29 -14.43
CA LEU A 130 27.13 -21.07 -12.99
C LEU A 130 28.19 -20.04 -12.60
N PHE A 131 27.81 -18.95 -11.96
CA PHE A 131 28.73 -17.94 -11.46
C PHE A 131 28.81 -18.03 -9.93
N ASP A 132 29.96 -18.47 -9.45
CA ASP A 132 30.31 -18.48 -8.03
C ASP A 132 31.07 -17.19 -7.71
N ASP A 133 30.33 -16.09 -7.50
CA ASP A 133 30.93 -14.77 -7.30
C ASP A 133 31.54 -14.65 -5.91
N ARG A 134 32.88 -14.65 -5.89
CA ARG A 134 33.71 -14.45 -4.70
C ARG A 134 34.68 -13.29 -4.84
N THR A 135 34.51 -12.44 -5.87
CA THR A 135 35.44 -11.33 -6.15
C THR A 135 34.80 -9.98 -5.96
N SER A 136 33.52 -9.82 -6.32
CA SER A 136 32.83 -8.53 -6.31
C SER A 136 32.90 -7.87 -4.92
N ASN A 137 33.25 -6.59 -4.91
CA ASN A 137 33.24 -5.76 -3.72
C ASN A 137 32.81 -4.34 -4.09
N VAL A 138 32.18 -3.65 -3.15
CA VAL A 138 31.60 -2.33 -3.37
C VAL A 138 31.88 -1.42 -2.19
N SER A 139 32.38 -0.22 -2.48
CA SER A 139 32.68 0.84 -1.50
C SER A 139 31.84 2.06 -1.83
N TRP A 140 31.10 2.63 -0.89
CA TRP A 140 30.32 3.83 -1.15
C TRP A 140 30.05 4.68 0.09
N THR A 141 29.45 5.84 -0.11
CA THR A 141 29.07 6.78 0.96
C THR A 141 27.62 7.21 0.77
N TYR A 142 26.83 7.15 1.83
CA TYR A 142 25.42 7.56 1.77
C TYR A 142 25.02 8.35 3.01
N ASN A 143 23.95 9.13 2.86
CA ASN A 143 23.37 9.89 3.95
C ASN A 143 22.21 9.09 4.55
N THR A 144 22.24 8.89 5.86
CA THR A 144 21.21 8.13 6.60
C THR A 144 19.89 8.88 6.80
N ALA A 145 19.74 10.10 6.24
CA ALA A 145 18.54 10.90 6.36
C ALA A 145 17.31 10.11 5.90
N ARG A 146 16.46 9.73 6.85
CA ARG A 146 15.16 9.13 6.56
C ARG A 146 14.15 10.25 6.26
N ARG A 147 13.39 10.12 5.18
CA ARG A 147 12.16 10.92 4.98
C ARG A 147 11.15 10.50 6.05
N MET A 148 10.96 11.32 7.08
CA MET A 148 10.00 11.07 8.15
C MET A 148 8.96 12.20 8.17
N GLY A 149 7.93 12.08 7.34
CA GLY A 149 6.96 13.16 7.19
C GLY A 149 7.61 14.47 6.71
N SER A 150 6.97 15.61 6.97
CA SER A 150 7.40 16.93 6.47
C SER A 150 8.72 17.46 7.03
N ASN A 151 9.38 16.74 7.95
CA ASN A 151 10.66 17.14 8.53
C ASN A 151 11.74 16.11 8.15
N ILE A 152 12.71 16.56 7.35
CA ILE A 152 13.93 15.79 7.07
C ILE A 152 14.79 15.86 8.35
N SER A 153 14.96 14.75 9.06
CA SER A 153 16.01 14.66 10.08
C SER A 153 17.36 14.90 9.40
N LYS A 154 18.22 15.76 9.94
CA LYS A 154 19.61 15.90 9.48
C LYS A 154 20.28 14.53 9.58
N GLY A 155 20.39 13.83 8.46
CA GLY A 155 21.02 12.52 8.44
C GLY A 155 22.53 12.62 8.51
N THR A 156 23.14 11.63 9.13
CA THR A 156 24.59 11.49 9.20
C THR A 156 25.10 10.76 7.98
N TRP A 157 26.22 11.20 7.45
CA TRP A 157 26.93 10.48 6.39
C TRP A 157 27.63 9.24 6.96
N LEU A 158 27.62 8.15 6.19
CA LEU A 158 28.25 6.88 6.54
C LEU A 158 28.98 6.33 5.31
N GLY A 159 30.20 5.82 5.52
CA GLY A 159 30.94 5.02 4.55
C GLY A 159 30.64 3.55 4.71
N GLN A 160 30.53 2.80 3.61
CA GLN A 160 30.25 1.37 3.65
C GLN A 160 31.11 0.62 2.64
N TYR A 161 31.70 -0.49 3.09
CA TYR A 161 32.46 -1.44 2.29
C TYR A 161 31.82 -2.81 2.39
N PHE A 162 31.52 -3.44 1.25
CA PHE A 162 30.93 -4.77 1.21
C PHE A 162 31.64 -5.72 0.26
N GLU A 163 31.91 -6.93 0.74
CA GLU A 163 32.40 -8.05 -0.04
C GLU A 163 31.25 -8.99 -0.39
N GLY A 164 30.88 -9.04 -1.66
CA GLY A 164 29.83 -9.93 -2.14
C GLY A 164 30.23 -11.40 -2.12
N ASN A 165 29.23 -12.26 -1.95
CA ASN A 165 29.33 -13.70 -2.14
C ASN A 165 28.11 -14.24 -2.90
N ASN A 166 27.59 -13.47 -3.85
CA ASN A 166 26.42 -13.85 -4.64
C ASN A 166 26.66 -15.17 -5.39
N TYR A 167 25.57 -15.85 -5.72
CA TYR A 167 25.59 -17.00 -6.62
C TYR A 167 24.52 -16.80 -7.69
N TYR A 168 24.85 -17.01 -8.96
CA TYR A 168 23.85 -16.85 -10.00
C TYR A 168 24.06 -17.79 -11.18
N VAL A 169 22.97 -18.06 -11.89
CA VAL A 169 22.92 -19.00 -13.01
C VAL A 169 22.46 -18.28 -14.26
N TYR A 170 23.25 -18.35 -15.32
CA TYR A 170 22.86 -17.86 -16.63
C TYR A 170 22.39 -19.02 -17.50
N ILE A 171 21.09 -19.06 -17.79
CA ILE A 171 20.47 -20.00 -18.72
C ILE A 171 20.52 -19.34 -20.10
N HIS A 172 21.31 -19.90 -21.01
CA HIS A 172 21.51 -19.33 -22.34
C HIS A 172 20.23 -19.43 -23.16
N GLY A 173 19.80 -18.28 -23.69
CA GLY A 173 18.72 -18.18 -24.67
C GLY A 173 19.11 -18.76 -26.02
N LYS A 174 18.11 -19.04 -26.86
CA LYS A 174 18.32 -19.50 -28.24
C LYS A 174 19.00 -18.43 -29.11
N ASP A 175 18.66 -17.17 -28.83
CA ASP A 175 19.13 -16.00 -29.58
C ASP A 175 20.39 -15.38 -28.93
N ASP A 176 20.84 -15.93 -27.80
CA ASP A 176 22.04 -15.49 -27.10
C ASP A 176 23.31 -15.91 -27.85
N PRO A 177 24.44 -15.19 -27.65
CA PRO A 177 25.71 -15.53 -28.28
C PRO A 177 26.28 -16.85 -27.76
N GLU A 178 26.93 -17.61 -28.63
CA GLU A 178 27.66 -18.82 -28.24
C GLU A 178 28.92 -18.50 -27.43
N GLY A 179 29.20 -19.38 -26.46
CA GLY A 179 30.39 -19.34 -25.62
C GLY A 179 30.34 -18.25 -24.53
N GLU A 180 31.50 -18.00 -23.93
CA GLU A 180 31.66 -17.00 -22.86
C GLU A 180 31.81 -15.60 -23.43
N TRP A 181 30.78 -15.11 -24.12
CA TRP A 181 30.80 -13.86 -24.88
C TRP A 181 31.14 -12.62 -24.07
N TRP A 182 30.94 -12.65 -22.75
CA TRP A 182 31.33 -11.58 -21.83
C TRP A 182 32.84 -11.44 -21.62
N ARG A 183 33.65 -12.41 -22.07
CA ARG A 183 35.12 -12.36 -22.04
C ARG A 183 35.73 -11.77 -23.32
N ASP A 184 34.94 -11.61 -24.37
CA ASP A 184 35.38 -11.05 -25.64
C ASP A 184 34.83 -9.63 -25.76
N GLU A 185 35.70 -8.62 -25.76
CA GLU A 185 35.30 -7.20 -25.78
C GLU A 185 34.42 -6.85 -26.98
N SER A 186 34.70 -7.45 -28.14
CA SER A 186 33.95 -7.19 -29.37
C SER A 186 32.54 -7.77 -29.30
N LYS A 187 32.41 -9.00 -28.78
CA LYS A 187 31.10 -9.63 -28.52
C LYS A 187 30.37 -8.89 -27.41
N TYR A 188 31.01 -8.59 -26.30
CA TYR A 188 30.43 -7.85 -25.19
C TYR A 188 29.84 -6.50 -25.64
N LYS A 189 30.59 -5.68 -26.38
CA LYS A 189 30.09 -4.38 -26.91
C LYS A 189 28.88 -4.55 -27.82
N LYS A 190 28.80 -5.65 -28.58
CA LYS A 190 27.69 -5.96 -29.48
C LYS A 190 26.46 -6.52 -28.76
N PHE A 191 26.65 -7.27 -27.68
CA PHE A 191 25.59 -8.04 -27.02
C PHE A 191 25.14 -7.46 -25.67
N ARG A 192 25.87 -6.50 -25.10
CA ARG A 192 25.47 -5.73 -23.90
C ARG A 192 24.16 -4.92 -24.05
N GLY A 193 23.49 -4.98 -25.20
CA GLY A 193 22.24 -4.29 -25.47
C GLY A 193 21.21 -5.16 -26.21
N GLN A 194 21.39 -6.48 -26.20
CA GLN A 194 20.48 -7.44 -26.86
C GLN A 194 19.47 -8.09 -25.90
N GLY A 195 19.44 -7.63 -24.65
CA GLY A 195 18.40 -7.98 -23.69
C GLY A 195 18.64 -9.29 -22.94
N GLY A 196 17.92 -9.44 -21.83
CA GLY A 196 18.01 -10.56 -20.90
C GLY A 196 17.03 -10.33 -19.75
N VAL A 197 16.64 -11.41 -19.08
CA VAL A 197 15.71 -11.36 -17.93
C VAL A 197 16.43 -11.80 -16.67
N LEU A 198 16.48 -10.93 -15.67
CA LEU A 198 16.92 -11.27 -14.33
C LEU A 198 15.73 -11.78 -13.50
N VAL A 199 15.91 -12.85 -12.75
CA VAL A 199 15.03 -13.21 -11.63
C VAL A 199 15.89 -13.18 -10.38
N ASN A 200 15.46 -12.40 -9.38
CA ASN A 200 16.21 -12.18 -8.15
C ASN A 200 15.45 -12.72 -6.94
N CYS A 201 16.20 -13.30 -6.00
CA CYS A 201 15.82 -13.57 -4.62
C CYS A 201 17.06 -13.36 -3.74
N HIS A 202 16.85 -13.06 -2.46
CA HIS A 202 17.92 -13.13 -1.47
C HIS A 202 17.85 -14.43 -0.68
N PHE A 203 18.99 -14.94 -0.24
CA PHE A 203 19.03 -16.20 0.52
C PHE A 203 19.43 -16.03 1.97
N ASP A 204 19.76 -14.82 2.44
CA ASP A 204 19.87 -14.54 3.88
C ASP A 204 18.51 -14.37 4.54
N SER A 205 18.43 -14.71 5.82
CA SER A 205 17.32 -14.35 6.70
C SER A 205 17.74 -13.29 7.71
N VAL A 206 16.80 -12.63 8.38
CA VAL A 206 17.13 -11.97 9.66
C VAL A 206 17.70 -12.94 10.70
N SER A 207 18.44 -12.41 11.68
CA SER A 207 19.02 -13.17 12.80
C SER A 207 18.02 -13.66 13.86
N THR A 208 16.73 -13.41 13.65
CA THR A 208 15.63 -13.73 14.58
C THR A 208 14.49 -14.52 13.96
N GLY A 209 14.63 -14.93 12.70
CA GLY A 209 13.60 -15.59 11.90
C GLY A 209 14.22 -16.61 10.94
N TYR A 210 13.43 -17.61 10.54
CA TYR A 210 13.92 -18.71 9.69
C TYR A 210 13.93 -18.37 8.20
N GLY A 211 13.32 -17.25 7.81
CA GLY A 211 13.31 -16.76 6.44
C GLY A 211 12.55 -17.67 5.48
N ALA A 212 11.41 -18.22 5.91
CA ALA A 212 10.66 -19.13 5.05
C ALA A 212 10.00 -18.40 3.89
N THR A 213 9.35 -17.29 4.18
CA THR A 213 8.77 -16.42 3.15
C THR A 213 9.68 -15.26 2.77
N ASP A 214 10.66 -14.97 3.62
CA ASP A 214 11.63 -13.88 3.53
C ASP A 214 13.07 -14.45 3.65
N ASP A 215 13.63 -15.06 2.62
CA ASP A 215 13.09 -15.15 1.25
C ASP A 215 13.25 -16.57 0.64
N GLY A 216 13.18 -17.58 1.51
CA GLY A 216 13.34 -19.00 1.14
C GLY A 216 12.34 -19.48 0.09
N MET A 217 11.08 -18.99 0.11
CA MET A 217 10.07 -19.33 -0.89
C MET A 217 10.43 -18.84 -2.30
N SER A 218 11.07 -17.68 -2.40
CA SER A 218 11.56 -17.15 -3.66
C SER A 218 12.76 -17.96 -4.15
N CYS A 219 13.69 -18.31 -3.26
CA CYS A 219 14.81 -19.19 -3.56
C CYS A 219 14.34 -20.53 -4.18
N VAL A 220 13.38 -21.21 -3.54
CA VAL A 220 12.87 -22.48 -4.08
C VAL A 220 12.04 -22.28 -5.34
N SER A 221 11.32 -21.17 -5.47
CA SER A 221 10.64 -20.81 -6.72
C SER A 221 11.63 -20.64 -7.86
N MET A 222 12.78 -20.01 -7.63
CA MET A 222 13.86 -19.87 -8.61
C MET A 222 14.51 -21.21 -8.98
N LEU A 223 14.69 -22.13 -8.03
CA LEU A 223 15.13 -23.50 -8.34
C LEU A 223 14.12 -24.23 -9.24
N GLN A 224 12.81 -24.00 -9.04
CA GLN A 224 11.79 -24.56 -9.93
C GLN A 224 11.79 -23.89 -11.32
N LEU A 225 12.06 -22.58 -11.42
CA LEU A 225 12.26 -21.90 -12.71
C LEU A 225 13.49 -22.45 -13.45
N LEU A 226 14.60 -22.69 -12.74
CA LEU A 226 15.77 -23.37 -13.29
C LEU A 226 15.37 -24.72 -13.88
N SER A 227 14.70 -25.57 -13.09
CA SER A 227 14.25 -26.89 -13.53
C SER A 227 13.33 -26.82 -14.76
N TYR A 228 12.46 -25.80 -14.83
CA TYR A 228 11.55 -25.59 -15.96
C TYR A 228 12.27 -25.16 -17.24
N PHE A 229 13.10 -24.11 -17.19
CA PHE A 229 13.71 -23.52 -18.39
C PHE A 229 14.90 -24.33 -18.93
N THR A 230 15.46 -25.22 -18.11
CA THR A 230 16.54 -26.13 -18.50
C THR A 230 16.00 -27.48 -19.00
N LEU A 231 14.69 -27.73 -18.90
CA LEU A 231 14.11 -28.93 -19.49
C LEU A 231 14.19 -28.90 -21.02
N LYS A 232 14.47 -30.06 -21.64
CA LYS A 232 14.53 -30.21 -23.10
C LYS A 232 13.27 -29.65 -23.79
N GLY A 233 13.48 -28.72 -24.71
CA GLY A 233 12.40 -28.04 -25.46
C GLY A 233 11.87 -26.76 -24.82
N ARG A 234 12.25 -26.43 -23.57
CA ARG A 234 11.82 -25.21 -22.86
C ARG A 234 12.87 -24.10 -22.77
N GLN A 235 14.00 -24.25 -23.48
CA GLN A 235 15.03 -23.21 -23.55
C GLN A 235 14.42 -21.85 -23.92
N PRO A 236 14.70 -20.78 -23.15
CA PRO A 236 14.12 -19.46 -23.38
C PRO A 236 14.66 -18.84 -24.67
N LYS A 237 13.99 -17.78 -25.16
CA LYS A 237 14.41 -17.10 -26.38
C LYS A 237 15.59 -16.16 -26.08
N ASN A 238 15.39 -15.21 -25.18
CA ASN A 238 16.46 -14.42 -24.57
C ASN A 238 16.90 -15.08 -23.26
N GLY A 239 18.18 -14.97 -22.93
CA GLY A 239 18.74 -15.56 -21.72
C GLY A 239 18.11 -15.10 -20.41
N ILE A 240 18.11 -16.02 -19.44
CA ILE A 240 17.59 -15.79 -18.09
C ILE A 240 18.76 -15.87 -17.11
N VAL A 241 18.91 -14.86 -16.26
CA VAL A 241 19.85 -14.84 -15.14
C VAL A 241 19.07 -15.06 -13.85
N LEU A 242 19.34 -16.15 -13.15
CA LEU A 242 18.76 -16.44 -11.83
C LEU A 242 19.78 -16.04 -10.77
N LEU A 243 19.54 -14.94 -10.07
CA LEU A 243 20.41 -14.39 -9.03
C LEU A 243 19.93 -14.75 -7.62
N PHE A 244 20.73 -15.55 -6.92
CA PHE A 244 20.65 -15.79 -5.48
C PHE A 244 21.63 -14.83 -4.80
N ASN A 245 21.13 -13.67 -4.36
CA ASN A 245 21.96 -12.67 -3.71
C ASN A 245 21.93 -12.82 -2.18
N ASN A 246 22.82 -12.10 -1.48
CA ASN A 246 23.00 -12.21 -0.03
C ASN A 246 23.13 -10.85 0.62
N ALA A 247 22.84 -10.76 1.92
CA ALA A 247 22.84 -9.52 2.70
C ALA A 247 21.86 -8.46 2.17
N GLU A 248 20.67 -8.89 1.72
CA GLU A 248 19.56 -7.99 1.42
C GLU A 248 19.08 -7.33 2.72
N GLU A 249 18.84 -8.17 3.74
CA GLU A 249 18.16 -7.88 5.00
C GLU A 249 18.83 -6.83 5.88
N ASP A 250 20.05 -6.47 5.51
CA ASP A 250 20.92 -5.53 6.21
C ASP A 250 21.45 -4.40 5.31
N GLY A 251 20.94 -4.26 4.07
CA GLY A 251 21.20 -3.09 3.24
C GLY A 251 21.16 -3.25 1.72
N LEU A 252 20.49 -4.27 1.17
CA LEU A 252 20.44 -4.56 -0.28
C LEU A 252 21.83 -4.82 -0.87
N LEU A 253 22.72 -5.42 -0.07
CA LEU A 253 24.16 -5.43 -0.34
C LEU A 253 24.53 -6.38 -1.47
N GLY A 254 23.84 -7.51 -1.54
CA GLY A 254 23.97 -8.49 -2.62
C GLY A 254 23.66 -7.88 -3.98
N ALA A 255 22.50 -7.21 -4.12
CA ALA A 255 22.17 -6.53 -5.37
C ALA A 255 23.18 -5.43 -5.74
N ARG A 256 23.71 -4.67 -4.77
CA ARG A 256 24.77 -3.67 -5.03
C ARG A 256 26.07 -4.30 -5.55
N ALA A 257 26.48 -5.43 -4.95
CA ALA A 257 27.65 -6.17 -5.40
C ALA A 257 27.44 -6.79 -6.80
N PHE A 258 26.21 -7.16 -7.16
CA PHE A 258 25.88 -7.66 -8.49
C PHE A 258 26.15 -6.63 -9.60
N GLY A 259 26.24 -5.33 -9.26
CA GLY A 259 26.66 -4.28 -10.18
C GLY A 259 28.05 -4.43 -10.81
N TYR A 260 28.82 -5.41 -10.36
CA TYR A 260 30.14 -5.78 -10.90
C TYR A 260 30.07 -7.04 -11.77
N SER A 261 28.90 -7.67 -11.90
CA SER A 261 28.71 -8.81 -12.78
C SER A 261 28.98 -8.44 -14.25
N PRO A 262 29.63 -9.32 -15.02
CA PRO A 262 29.75 -9.15 -16.47
C PRO A 262 28.39 -9.12 -17.19
N LEU A 263 27.33 -9.65 -16.59
CA LEU A 263 26.01 -9.75 -17.22
C LEU A 263 25.10 -8.54 -16.94
N LEU A 264 25.53 -7.58 -16.11
CA LEU A 264 24.68 -6.49 -15.65
C LEU A 264 24.01 -5.70 -16.80
N LEU A 265 24.81 -5.30 -17.80
CA LEU A 265 24.31 -4.49 -18.92
C LEU A 265 23.52 -5.31 -19.93
N PHE A 266 23.71 -6.64 -19.98
CA PHE A 266 22.90 -7.54 -20.80
C PHE A 266 21.46 -7.65 -20.29
N ILE A 267 21.26 -7.54 -18.98
CA ILE A 267 19.93 -7.61 -18.36
C ILE A 267 19.18 -6.31 -18.62
N HIS A 268 18.07 -6.40 -19.36
CA HIS A 268 17.17 -5.26 -19.62
C HIS A 268 15.96 -5.25 -18.69
N THR A 269 15.49 -6.45 -18.34
CA THR A 269 14.28 -6.64 -17.55
C THR A 269 14.51 -7.53 -16.34
N PHE A 270 13.70 -7.36 -15.29
CA PHE A 270 13.83 -8.17 -14.08
C PHE A 270 12.49 -8.54 -13.43
N VAL A 271 12.50 -9.62 -12.66
CA VAL A 271 11.45 -10.05 -11.74
C VAL A 271 12.09 -10.23 -10.36
N ASN A 272 11.81 -9.33 -9.45
CA ASN A 272 12.22 -9.43 -8.05
C ASN A 272 11.15 -10.21 -7.27
N LEU A 273 11.57 -11.25 -6.57
CA LEU A 273 10.73 -12.05 -5.68
C LEU A 273 11.15 -11.77 -4.24
N GLU A 274 10.19 -11.62 -3.34
CA GLU A 274 10.45 -11.07 -2.02
C GLU A 274 9.45 -11.53 -0.93
N GLY A 275 9.83 -11.37 0.33
CA GLY A 275 8.99 -11.56 1.51
C GLY A 275 8.84 -10.27 2.32
N ALA A 276 7.63 -9.74 2.46
CA ALA A 276 7.30 -8.63 3.37
C ALA A 276 6.18 -9.01 4.38
N GLY A 277 5.92 -10.32 4.50
CA GLY A 277 4.87 -10.95 5.29
C GLY A 277 5.04 -12.47 5.28
N ALA A 278 4.46 -13.17 6.26
CA ALA A 278 4.71 -14.60 6.47
C ALA A 278 3.76 -15.56 5.73
N GLY A 279 3.62 -15.41 4.41
CA GLY A 279 2.88 -16.33 3.54
C GLY A 279 1.70 -15.71 2.80
N GLY A 280 0.61 -16.46 2.66
CA GLY A 280 -0.56 -15.98 1.93
C GLY A 280 -0.33 -15.89 0.41
N ARG A 281 -0.90 -14.86 -0.22
CA ARG A 281 -0.77 -14.59 -1.65
C ARG A 281 0.36 -13.60 -1.91
N ALA A 282 1.21 -13.89 -2.89
CA ALA A 282 2.21 -12.95 -3.37
C ALA A 282 1.55 -11.87 -4.26
N LEU A 283 1.74 -10.60 -3.90
CA LEU A 283 1.15 -9.42 -4.52
C LEU A 283 2.22 -8.68 -5.33
N LEU A 284 1.87 -8.19 -6.52
CA LEU A 284 2.68 -7.19 -7.23
C LEU A 284 2.45 -5.83 -6.58
N PHE A 285 3.45 -5.32 -5.85
CA PHE A 285 3.33 -4.04 -5.15
C PHE A 285 4.11 -2.92 -5.85
N ARG A 286 5.10 -3.23 -6.69
CA ARG A 286 5.81 -2.26 -7.56
C ARG A 286 6.09 -2.81 -8.95
N THR A 287 6.21 -1.90 -9.92
CA THR A 287 6.63 -2.17 -11.30
C THR A 287 7.17 -0.89 -11.91
N THR A 288 8.19 -0.97 -12.76
CA THR A 288 8.83 0.23 -13.34
C THR A 288 7.95 0.95 -14.36
N ASP A 289 7.14 0.20 -15.12
CA ASP A 289 6.37 0.76 -16.23
C ASP A 289 5.21 -0.14 -16.68
N LEU A 290 4.44 0.38 -17.64
CA LEU A 290 3.30 -0.26 -18.28
C LEU A 290 3.63 -1.60 -18.94
N GLN A 291 4.80 -1.73 -19.57
CA GLN A 291 5.17 -2.92 -20.32
C GLN A 291 5.59 -4.04 -19.37
N ALA A 292 6.31 -3.72 -18.29
CA ALA A 292 6.55 -4.65 -17.20
C ALA A 292 5.20 -5.12 -16.59
N ALA A 293 4.29 -4.19 -16.26
CA ALA A 293 2.96 -4.53 -15.73
C ALA A 293 2.11 -5.41 -16.69
N LYS A 294 2.31 -5.28 -18.01
CA LYS A 294 1.69 -6.16 -19.01
C LYS A 294 2.27 -7.57 -18.99
N ALA A 295 3.55 -7.76 -18.66
CA ALA A 295 4.12 -9.09 -18.50
C ALA A 295 3.44 -9.84 -17.35
N TYR A 296 3.22 -9.17 -16.23
CA TYR A 296 2.52 -9.75 -15.07
C TYR A 296 1.06 -10.14 -15.36
N SER A 297 0.41 -9.55 -16.38
CA SER A 297 -0.95 -9.92 -16.80
C SER A 297 -1.12 -11.38 -17.25
N LYS A 298 -0.01 -12.09 -17.48
CA LYS A 298 0.00 -13.52 -17.82
C LYS A 298 -0.02 -14.44 -16.60
N SER A 299 0.14 -13.89 -15.39
CA SER A 299 -0.03 -14.64 -14.15
C SER A 299 -1.43 -15.29 -14.12
N PRO A 300 -1.55 -16.56 -13.71
CA PRO A 300 -2.85 -17.24 -13.61
C PRO A 300 -3.71 -16.70 -12.45
N HIS A 301 -3.07 -16.10 -11.44
CA HIS A 301 -3.73 -15.55 -10.25
C HIS A 301 -3.18 -14.14 -9.97
N PRO A 302 -3.42 -13.16 -10.86
CA PRO A 302 -2.85 -11.83 -10.71
C PRO A 302 -3.38 -11.15 -9.45
N LEU A 303 -2.51 -10.50 -8.69
CA LEU A 303 -2.87 -9.75 -7.49
C LEU A 303 -2.02 -8.48 -7.40
N GLY A 304 -2.65 -7.33 -7.23
CA GLY A 304 -1.93 -6.08 -7.00
C GLY A 304 -2.65 -4.85 -7.53
N SER A 305 -2.15 -3.67 -7.15
CA SER A 305 -2.63 -2.39 -7.65
C SER A 305 -1.54 -1.33 -7.65
N VAL A 306 -1.59 -0.42 -8.63
CA VAL A 306 -0.72 0.76 -8.75
C VAL A 306 -0.72 1.65 -7.49
N VAL A 307 -1.74 1.52 -6.62
CA VAL A 307 -1.79 2.21 -5.32
C VAL A 307 -0.56 1.91 -4.47
N ALA A 308 -0.13 0.65 -4.43
CA ALA A 308 1.06 0.26 -3.67
C ALA A 308 2.31 0.90 -4.29
N ALA A 309 2.45 0.86 -5.62
CA ALA A 309 3.60 1.44 -6.32
C ALA A 309 3.74 2.94 -6.07
N ASN A 310 2.66 3.71 -6.22
CA ASN A 310 2.67 5.14 -5.92
C ASN A 310 2.92 5.42 -4.42
N ALA A 311 2.52 4.53 -3.50
CA ALA A 311 2.82 4.69 -2.09
C ALA A 311 4.32 4.53 -1.78
N PHE A 312 5.01 3.60 -2.47
CA PHE A 312 6.47 3.45 -2.40
C PHE A 312 7.19 4.64 -3.04
N GLU A 313 6.85 5.02 -4.28
CA GLU A 313 7.45 6.15 -5.00
C GLU A 313 7.35 7.48 -4.22
N ARG A 314 6.29 7.63 -3.42
CA ARG A 314 6.05 8.81 -2.59
C ARG A 314 6.67 8.72 -1.19
N GLY A 315 7.27 7.60 -0.83
CA GLY A 315 7.85 7.36 0.49
C GLY A 315 6.80 7.29 1.61
N VAL A 316 5.55 6.95 1.27
CA VAL A 316 4.50 6.63 2.26
C VAL A 316 4.84 5.30 2.93
N ILE A 317 5.22 4.31 2.11
CA ILE A 317 5.79 3.05 2.60
C ILE A 317 7.30 3.24 2.75
N LYS A 318 7.82 2.92 3.93
CA LYS A 318 9.24 3.05 4.30
C LYS A 318 9.88 1.68 4.38
N SER A 319 9.96 1.02 3.22
CA SER A 319 10.63 -0.26 3.02
C SER A 319 11.40 -0.17 1.72
N ALA A 320 12.49 -0.91 1.62
CA ALA A 320 13.25 -1.07 0.41
C ALA A 320 13.38 -2.56 0.11
N THR A 321 13.61 -2.90 -1.16
CA THR A 321 13.97 -4.25 -1.61
C THR A 321 14.99 -4.10 -2.73
N ASP A 322 15.61 -5.19 -3.16
CA ASP A 322 16.56 -5.16 -4.27
C ASP A 322 16.02 -4.55 -5.58
N TYR A 323 14.69 -4.51 -5.74
CA TYR A 323 14.01 -3.79 -6.82
C TYR A 323 14.58 -2.38 -7.04
N GLU A 324 14.84 -1.63 -5.96
CA GLU A 324 15.34 -0.25 -6.04
C GLU A 324 16.75 -0.20 -6.63
N ILE A 325 17.59 -1.21 -6.34
CA ILE A 325 18.94 -1.29 -6.89
C ILE A 325 18.87 -1.54 -8.40
N PHE A 326 18.06 -2.51 -8.83
CA PHE A 326 17.91 -2.83 -10.25
C PHE A 326 17.27 -1.69 -11.05
N ALA A 327 16.18 -1.11 -10.53
CA ALA A 327 15.43 -0.05 -11.19
C ALA A 327 16.19 1.29 -11.18
N ASP A 328 16.62 1.76 -10.01
CA ASP A 328 17.11 3.13 -9.85
C ASP A 328 18.62 3.24 -10.10
N ALA A 329 19.41 2.26 -9.64
CA ALA A 329 20.87 2.32 -9.77
C ALA A 329 21.39 1.74 -11.09
N TYR A 330 20.70 0.73 -11.65
CA TYR A 330 21.12 0.07 -12.89
C TYR A 330 20.22 0.36 -14.10
N GLY A 331 19.06 1.01 -13.88
CA GLY A 331 18.14 1.42 -14.93
C GLY A 331 17.34 0.26 -15.55
N GLN A 332 17.33 -0.92 -14.96
CA GLN A 332 16.60 -2.08 -15.47
C GLN A 332 15.09 -1.89 -15.27
N ARG A 333 14.26 -2.62 -16.05
CA ARG A 333 12.80 -2.48 -16.04
C ARG A 333 12.12 -3.76 -15.53
N GLY A 334 11.28 -3.70 -14.51
CA GLY A 334 10.86 -4.94 -13.88
C GLY A 334 9.70 -4.88 -12.91
N LEU A 335 9.48 -6.01 -12.26
CA LEU A 335 8.40 -6.33 -11.35
C LEU A 335 8.93 -6.59 -9.94
N ASP A 336 8.14 -6.24 -8.92
CA ASP A 336 8.42 -6.53 -7.51
C ASP A 336 7.23 -7.29 -6.89
N ILE A 337 7.41 -8.59 -6.67
CA ILE A 337 6.36 -9.51 -6.25
C ILE A 337 6.71 -10.02 -4.84
N ALA A 338 5.87 -9.68 -3.85
CA ALA A 338 6.12 -10.10 -2.47
C ALA A 338 4.92 -10.72 -1.77
N PHE A 339 5.20 -11.63 -0.84
CA PHE A 339 4.27 -11.87 0.26
C PHE A 339 4.15 -10.61 1.11
N TYR A 340 2.95 -10.25 1.57
CA TYR A 340 2.73 -9.02 2.34
C TYR A 340 1.91 -9.25 3.61
N GLU A 341 1.42 -10.48 3.81
CA GLU A 341 0.57 -10.89 4.94
C GLU A 341 0.96 -12.29 5.44
N PRO A 342 0.74 -12.61 6.74
CA PRO A 342 0.53 -11.67 7.83
C PRO A 342 1.88 -11.02 8.24
N ARG A 343 1.89 -9.70 8.35
CA ARG A 343 3.10 -8.93 8.69
C ARG A 343 3.50 -9.02 10.16
N ALA A 344 2.63 -9.53 11.05
CA ALA A 344 2.95 -9.75 12.47
C ALA A 344 4.06 -10.80 12.69
N ARG A 345 4.18 -11.75 11.76
CA ARG A 345 5.15 -12.86 11.82
C ARG A 345 6.46 -12.56 11.09
N TYR A 346 6.45 -11.55 10.22
CA TYR A 346 7.58 -11.10 9.43
C TYR A 346 8.75 -10.65 10.34
N HIS A 347 9.98 -11.06 9.99
CA HIS A 347 11.20 -10.89 10.79
C HIS A 347 11.14 -11.49 12.21
N THR A 348 10.37 -12.56 12.42
CA THR A 348 10.28 -13.26 13.71
C THR A 348 10.49 -14.76 13.54
N ASN A 349 10.57 -15.48 14.67
CA ASN A 349 10.67 -16.93 14.69
C ASN A 349 9.43 -17.68 14.15
N GLN A 350 8.36 -16.96 13.77
CA GLN A 350 7.16 -17.51 13.13
C GLN A 350 7.14 -17.32 11.60
N ASP A 351 8.12 -16.63 11.02
CA ASP A 351 8.38 -16.77 9.58
C ASP A 351 9.10 -18.10 9.35
N ASP A 352 8.31 -19.17 9.33
CA ASP A 352 8.74 -20.56 9.23
C ASP A 352 7.80 -21.38 8.33
N THR A 353 8.18 -22.63 8.05
CA THR A 353 7.38 -23.54 7.21
C THR A 353 6.07 -24.01 7.85
N ARG A 354 5.85 -23.80 9.16
CA ARG A 354 4.61 -24.20 9.85
C ARG A 354 3.48 -23.19 9.62
N HIS A 355 3.84 -21.94 9.32
CA HIS A 355 2.90 -20.83 9.18
C HIS A 355 2.61 -20.41 7.73
N THR A 356 3.10 -21.21 6.77
CA THR A 356 2.94 -20.98 5.34
C THR A 356 2.56 -22.29 4.63
N SER A 357 2.44 -22.29 3.29
CA SER A 357 1.92 -23.45 2.56
C SER A 357 2.51 -23.63 1.16
N VAL A 358 2.39 -24.85 0.62
CA VAL A 358 2.71 -25.15 -0.79
C VAL A 358 1.88 -24.30 -1.76
N ASN A 359 0.65 -23.92 -1.38
CA ASN A 359 -0.19 -23.03 -2.19
C ASN A 359 0.44 -21.63 -2.32
N SER A 360 1.12 -21.14 -1.27
CA SER A 360 1.85 -19.87 -1.30
C SER A 360 3.06 -19.93 -2.23
N ILE A 361 3.84 -21.02 -2.18
CA ILE A 361 4.92 -21.28 -3.15
C ILE A 361 4.35 -21.25 -4.57
N TRP A 362 3.27 -21.99 -4.83
CA TRP A 362 2.65 -22.02 -6.16
C TRP A 362 2.19 -20.64 -6.63
N HIS A 363 1.59 -19.83 -5.75
CA HIS A 363 1.11 -18.51 -6.12
C HIS A 363 2.25 -17.60 -6.59
N MET A 364 3.37 -17.59 -5.88
CA MET A 364 4.57 -16.84 -6.29
C MET A 364 5.23 -17.45 -7.52
N LEU A 365 5.51 -18.76 -7.50
CA LEU A 365 6.16 -19.49 -8.60
C LEU A 365 5.41 -19.33 -9.92
N SER A 366 4.08 -19.47 -9.92
CA SER A 366 3.28 -19.36 -11.14
C SER A 366 3.25 -17.94 -11.70
N ALA A 367 3.25 -16.91 -10.83
CA ALA A 367 3.36 -15.51 -11.23
C ALA A 367 4.76 -15.18 -11.78
N ALA A 368 5.82 -15.66 -11.11
CA ALA A 368 7.20 -15.51 -11.54
C ALA A 368 7.44 -16.20 -12.89
N LEU A 369 7.00 -17.45 -13.03
CA LEU A 369 7.11 -18.24 -14.26
C LEU A 369 6.43 -17.54 -15.43
N ALA A 370 5.17 -17.13 -15.27
CA ALA A 370 4.42 -16.47 -16.33
C ALA A 370 5.05 -15.13 -16.75
N SER A 371 5.55 -14.35 -15.78
CA SER A 371 6.20 -13.07 -16.03
C SER A 371 7.54 -13.25 -16.73
N THR A 372 8.40 -14.12 -16.21
CA THR A 372 9.73 -14.43 -16.78
C THR A 372 9.61 -15.02 -18.18
N GLU A 373 8.69 -15.96 -18.40
CA GLU A 373 8.46 -16.54 -19.72
C GLU A 373 8.01 -15.48 -20.73
N HIS A 374 7.11 -14.57 -20.33
CA HIS A 374 6.66 -13.48 -21.20
C HIS A 374 7.80 -12.50 -21.52
N LEU A 375 8.57 -12.07 -20.52
CA LEU A 375 9.71 -11.18 -20.70
C LEU A 375 10.78 -11.82 -21.60
N SER A 376 11.10 -13.11 -21.38
CA SER A 376 12.13 -13.81 -22.17
C SER A 376 11.75 -13.99 -23.64
N LYS A 377 10.46 -13.97 -23.96
CA LYS A 377 9.93 -14.08 -25.33
C LYS A 377 9.73 -12.73 -26.00
N THR A 378 9.66 -11.66 -25.21
CA THR A 378 9.39 -10.32 -25.74
C THR A 378 10.66 -9.80 -26.41
N THR A 379 10.65 -9.81 -27.74
CA THR A 379 11.75 -9.32 -28.58
C THR A 379 11.34 -8.08 -29.37
N GLY A 380 12.27 -7.15 -29.60
CA GLY A 380 12.06 -5.96 -30.40
C GLY A 380 12.02 -4.67 -29.57
N THR A 381 11.67 -3.55 -30.21
CA THR A 381 11.83 -2.16 -29.70
C THR A 381 11.13 -1.81 -28.37
N ILE A 382 10.44 -2.73 -27.72
CA ILE A 382 9.73 -2.50 -26.46
C ILE A 382 10.69 -2.34 -25.29
N PHE A 383 11.65 -3.25 -25.19
CA PHE A 383 12.72 -3.26 -24.20
C PHE A 383 14.10 -3.09 -24.83
N ASP A 384 14.13 -2.65 -26.10
CA ASP A 384 15.36 -2.43 -26.86
C ASP A 384 15.40 -0.99 -27.34
N GLY A 385 16.57 -0.35 -27.25
CA GLY A 385 16.84 0.99 -27.76
C GLY A 385 17.20 2.01 -26.68
N ASP A 386 17.41 3.25 -27.10
CA ASP A 386 17.90 4.32 -26.24
C ASP A 386 16.89 4.67 -25.14
N ARG A 387 17.42 4.90 -23.94
CA ARG A 387 16.65 5.40 -22.80
C ARG A 387 16.15 6.81 -23.04
N SER A 388 15.07 7.18 -22.36
CA SER A 388 14.54 8.56 -22.40
C SER A 388 15.42 9.59 -21.70
N ASP A 389 16.25 9.16 -20.74
CA ASP A 389 17.16 10.02 -19.96
C ASP A 389 18.53 10.22 -20.64
N GLY A 390 18.82 9.48 -21.72
CA GLY A 390 20.08 9.56 -22.47
C GLY A 390 21.32 9.05 -21.72
N ASN A 391 21.16 8.40 -20.56
CA ASN A 391 22.30 7.92 -19.78
C ASN A 391 22.85 6.61 -20.36
N SER A 392 24.04 6.68 -20.97
CA SER A 392 24.70 5.53 -21.63
C SER A 392 25.30 4.51 -20.67
N ASP A 393 25.44 4.85 -19.38
CA ASP A 393 26.07 3.99 -18.37
C ASP A 393 25.10 2.97 -17.76
N LEU A 394 23.79 3.15 -18.01
CA LEU A 394 22.71 2.29 -17.55
C LEU A 394 22.25 1.30 -18.62
N ALA A 395 21.40 0.32 -18.23
CA ALA A 395 20.81 -0.62 -19.18
C ALA A 395 19.98 0.10 -20.26
N GLN A 396 20.34 -0.10 -21.53
CA GLN A 396 19.68 0.52 -22.68
C GLN A 396 18.45 -0.27 -23.10
N ASN A 397 17.32 0.00 -22.43
CA ASN A 397 16.11 -0.81 -22.51
C ASN A 397 14.87 -0.04 -23.00
N GLY A 398 15.08 0.97 -23.85
CA GLY A 398 14.02 1.74 -24.50
C GLY A 398 13.32 2.76 -23.60
N LYS A 399 12.20 3.30 -24.09
CA LYS A 399 11.43 4.37 -23.41
C LYS A 399 10.36 3.79 -22.50
N GLN A 400 10.39 4.19 -21.23
CA GLN A 400 9.39 3.84 -20.24
C GLN A 400 8.07 4.59 -20.49
N ALA A 401 6.96 3.91 -20.21
CA ALA A 401 5.64 4.52 -20.20
C ALA A 401 4.93 4.19 -18.89
N GLU A 402 4.43 5.21 -18.21
CA GLU A 402 3.70 5.03 -16.95
C GLU A 402 2.37 4.30 -17.20
N GLY A 403 2.07 3.37 -16.30
CA GLY A 403 0.91 2.50 -16.40
C GLY A 403 0.04 2.53 -15.15
N VAL A 404 -1.26 2.38 -15.35
CA VAL A 404 -2.26 2.12 -14.32
C VAL A 404 -2.62 0.65 -14.42
N TRP A 405 -2.59 -0.05 -13.29
CA TRP A 405 -2.86 -1.48 -13.22
C TRP A 405 -3.50 -1.89 -11.90
N PHE A 406 -4.36 -2.90 -11.96
CA PHE A 406 -5.04 -3.48 -10.82
C PHE A 406 -5.69 -4.83 -11.16
N ASP A 407 -5.86 -5.68 -10.16
CA ASP A 407 -6.60 -6.93 -10.29
C ASP A 407 -8.11 -6.76 -10.06
N ILE A 408 -8.88 -7.71 -10.62
CA ILE A 408 -10.31 -7.88 -10.37
C ILE A 408 -10.51 -9.32 -9.89
N PHE A 409 -10.89 -9.49 -8.62
CA PHE A 409 -11.11 -10.78 -7.95
C PHE A 409 -9.95 -11.78 -8.11
N GLY A 410 -8.71 -11.30 -8.22
CA GLY A 410 -7.57 -12.19 -8.39
C GLY A 410 -7.57 -13.05 -9.67
N THR A 411 -8.39 -12.72 -10.66
CA THR A 411 -8.61 -13.53 -11.89
C THR A 411 -8.43 -12.73 -13.17
N ALA A 412 -8.72 -11.43 -13.16
CA ALA A 412 -8.50 -10.54 -14.29
C ALA A 412 -7.53 -9.41 -13.92
N TRP A 413 -6.78 -8.93 -14.91
CA TRP A 413 -5.79 -7.87 -14.76
C TRP A 413 -6.11 -6.72 -15.72
N ALA A 414 -6.40 -5.54 -15.17
CA ALA A 414 -6.54 -4.33 -15.95
C ALA A 414 -5.18 -3.62 -16.04
N VAL A 415 -4.77 -3.21 -17.24
CA VAL A 415 -3.51 -2.49 -17.46
C VAL A 415 -3.61 -1.54 -18.65
N PHE A 416 -3.33 -0.25 -18.45
CA PHE A 416 -3.40 0.79 -19.48
C PHE A 416 -2.51 2.00 -19.14
N ALA A 417 -2.22 2.86 -20.11
CA ALA A 417 -1.31 3.99 -19.91
C ALA A 417 -1.90 5.07 -18.99
N LEU A 418 -1.06 5.69 -18.14
CA LEU A 418 -1.48 6.79 -17.26
C LEU A 418 -2.04 7.98 -18.03
N ARG A 419 -1.44 8.32 -19.18
CA ARG A 419 -1.99 9.34 -20.10
C ARG A 419 -3.41 9.02 -20.58
N GLY A 420 -3.74 7.74 -20.69
CA GLY A 420 -5.09 7.28 -20.99
C GLY A 420 -6.07 7.56 -19.84
N LEU A 421 -5.64 7.34 -18.58
CA LEU A 421 -6.42 7.73 -17.40
C LEU A 421 -6.66 9.24 -17.40
N PHE A 422 -5.60 10.03 -17.61
CA PHE A 422 -5.70 11.49 -17.69
C PHE A 422 -6.68 11.96 -18.77
N ALA A 423 -6.61 11.39 -19.97
CA ALA A 423 -7.54 11.71 -21.05
C ALA A 423 -8.99 11.35 -20.70
N TRP A 424 -9.21 10.22 -20.01
CA TRP A 424 -10.53 9.84 -19.49
C TRP A 424 -11.01 10.84 -18.44
N SER A 425 -10.18 11.20 -17.47
CA SER A 425 -10.47 12.20 -16.45
C SER A 425 -10.87 13.54 -17.05
N LEU A 426 -10.12 14.05 -18.02
CA LEU A 426 -10.42 15.30 -18.72
C LEU A 426 -11.74 15.20 -19.50
N THR A 427 -11.99 14.07 -20.15
CA THR A 427 -13.26 13.82 -20.86
C THR A 427 -14.43 13.86 -19.89
N LEU A 428 -14.30 13.25 -18.70
CA LEU A 428 -15.34 13.34 -17.67
C LEU A 428 -15.55 14.77 -17.19
N LEU A 429 -14.48 15.55 -16.99
CA LEU A 429 -14.57 16.94 -16.53
C LEU A 429 -15.27 17.86 -17.52
N VAL A 430 -15.08 17.66 -18.84
CA VAL A 430 -15.58 18.57 -19.88
C VAL A 430 -16.86 18.04 -20.53
N ALA A 431 -16.86 16.80 -21.03
CA ALA A 431 -17.98 16.30 -21.84
C ALA A 431 -19.21 16.01 -20.98
N THR A 432 -19.04 15.46 -19.76
CA THR A 432 -20.19 15.04 -18.96
C THR A 432 -21.04 16.21 -18.47
N PRO A 433 -20.51 17.35 -17.97
CA PRO A 433 -21.35 18.50 -17.64
C PRO A 433 -22.05 19.09 -18.87
N LEU A 434 -21.37 19.16 -20.02
CA LEU A 434 -21.97 19.67 -21.26
C LEU A 434 -23.15 18.82 -21.72
N ILE A 435 -23.02 17.49 -21.68
CA ILE A 435 -24.11 16.56 -22.00
C ILE A 435 -25.28 16.75 -21.01
N LEU A 436 -25.01 16.81 -19.72
CA LEU A 436 -26.06 17.00 -18.69
C LEU A 436 -26.77 18.36 -18.86
N ILE A 437 -26.03 19.43 -19.18
CA ILE A 437 -26.59 20.76 -19.47
C ILE A 437 -27.46 20.71 -20.73
N ALA A 438 -26.98 20.10 -21.82
CA ALA A 438 -27.73 19.99 -23.07
C ALA A 438 -29.06 19.25 -22.88
N PHE A 439 -29.04 18.11 -22.17
CA PHE A 439 -30.27 17.36 -21.87
C PHE A 439 -31.20 18.10 -20.91
N THR A 440 -30.64 18.80 -19.92
CA THR A 440 -31.43 19.67 -19.04
C THR A 440 -32.11 20.79 -19.83
N TYR A 441 -31.42 21.41 -20.79
CA TYR A 441 -31.98 22.41 -21.69
C TYR A 441 -33.10 21.84 -22.56
N ILE A 442 -32.92 20.65 -23.14
CA ILE A 442 -33.97 19.96 -23.93
C ILE A 442 -35.20 19.68 -23.06
N LEU A 443 -35.01 19.18 -21.84
CA LEU A 443 -36.11 18.93 -20.90
C LEU A 443 -36.84 20.21 -20.49
N ALA A 444 -36.09 21.29 -20.26
CA ALA A 444 -36.67 22.61 -19.96
C ALA A 444 -37.49 23.14 -21.14
N ARG A 445 -36.97 23.01 -22.38
CA ARG A 445 -37.68 23.39 -23.63
C ARG A 445 -38.95 22.58 -23.87
N LYS A 446 -38.97 21.30 -23.50
CA LYS A 446 -40.16 20.44 -23.58
C LYS A 446 -41.08 20.58 -22.36
N ASP A 447 -40.79 21.50 -21.45
CA ASP A 447 -41.55 21.73 -20.22
C ASP A 447 -41.63 20.50 -19.28
N LYS A 448 -40.64 19.60 -19.36
CA LYS A 448 -40.58 18.34 -18.57
C LYS A 448 -39.54 18.35 -17.46
N TYR A 449 -38.87 19.48 -17.23
CA TYR A 449 -37.88 19.59 -16.15
C TYR A 449 -38.56 19.92 -14.81
N TYR A 450 -38.82 18.89 -13.99
CA TYR A 450 -39.47 19.03 -12.68
C TYR A 450 -38.49 19.33 -11.53
N PHE A 451 -37.20 19.06 -11.71
CA PHE A 451 -36.18 19.49 -10.76
C PHE A 451 -36.23 21.02 -10.60
N PHE A 452 -36.22 21.48 -9.35
CA PHE A 452 -36.26 22.91 -9.00
C PHE A 452 -37.53 23.69 -9.43
N ALA A 453 -38.57 23.02 -9.97
CA ALA A 453 -39.85 23.65 -10.27
C ALA A 453 -40.65 23.92 -8.97
N ARG A 454 -40.99 25.17 -8.66
CA ARG A 454 -41.73 25.54 -7.44
C ARG A 454 -43.25 25.44 -7.65
N ASP A 455 -43.77 26.33 -8.46
CA ASP A 455 -45.19 26.57 -8.68
C ASP A 455 -45.45 26.96 -10.15
N ILE A 456 -46.65 26.68 -10.64
CA ILE A 456 -47.13 27.10 -11.96
C ILE A 456 -48.38 27.92 -11.75
N LYS A 457 -48.39 29.14 -12.30
CA LYS A 457 -49.56 30.01 -12.33
C LYS A 457 -50.37 29.70 -13.58
N MET A 458 -51.66 29.44 -13.41
CA MET A 458 -52.60 29.36 -14.52
C MET A 458 -53.13 30.75 -14.83
N HIS A 459 -53.21 31.11 -16.11
CA HIS A 459 -53.61 32.45 -16.57
C HIS A 459 -55.11 32.57 -16.89
N HIS A 460 -55.96 31.75 -16.27
CA HIS A 460 -57.38 31.71 -16.64
C HIS A 460 -58.30 32.57 -15.75
N ASP A 461 -57.94 32.86 -14.49
CA ASP A 461 -58.68 33.80 -13.63
C ASP A 461 -57.79 34.52 -12.59
N ILE A 462 -58.23 35.69 -12.09
CA ILE A 462 -57.48 36.56 -11.15
C ILE A 462 -57.32 35.91 -9.75
N ASN A 463 -58.11 34.88 -9.43
CA ASN A 463 -58.19 34.24 -8.11
C ASN A 463 -57.73 32.76 -8.07
N ASP A 464 -57.05 32.25 -9.10
CA ASP A 464 -56.59 30.85 -9.10
C ASP A 464 -55.35 30.62 -8.21
N ASP A 465 -55.46 29.67 -7.28
CA ASP A 465 -54.34 29.23 -6.46
C ASP A 465 -53.28 28.49 -7.30
N PRO A 466 -51.98 28.79 -7.14
CA PRO A 466 -50.92 28.19 -7.93
C PRO A 466 -50.71 26.70 -7.61
N VAL A 467 -50.51 25.88 -8.64
CA VAL A 467 -50.26 24.43 -8.47
C VAL A 467 -48.82 24.19 -7.99
N VAL A 468 -48.67 23.74 -6.74
CA VAL A 468 -47.36 23.48 -6.13
C VAL A 468 -46.79 22.14 -6.60
N LEU A 469 -45.73 22.17 -7.43
CA LEU A 469 -45.06 20.98 -7.94
C LEU A 469 -44.08 20.36 -6.95
N GLY A 470 -43.52 21.15 -6.03
CA GLY A 470 -42.60 20.67 -5.01
C GLY A 470 -41.26 20.17 -5.55
N GLY A 471 -40.76 20.75 -6.63
CA GLY A 471 -39.51 20.36 -7.30
C GLY A 471 -38.25 20.63 -6.48
N TRP A 472 -38.29 21.44 -5.41
CA TRP A 472 -37.16 21.64 -4.48
C TRP A 472 -37.14 20.65 -3.30
N LYS A 473 -38.15 19.77 -3.18
CA LYS A 473 -38.27 18.87 -2.03
C LYS A 473 -37.10 17.88 -2.01
N GLY A 474 -36.22 18.03 -1.02
CA GLY A 474 -35.17 17.05 -0.71
C GLY A 474 -33.77 17.38 -1.24
N PHE A 475 -33.58 18.52 -1.91
CA PHE A 475 -32.28 18.94 -2.46
C PHE A 475 -31.15 18.95 -1.41
N PHE A 476 -31.37 19.52 -0.22
CA PHE A 476 -30.35 19.62 0.83
C PHE A 476 -30.22 18.40 1.75
N ARG A 477 -30.96 17.30 1.51
CA ARG A 477 -30.91 16.13 2.40
C ARG A 477 -29.56 15.44 2.37
N PHE A 478 -29.03 15.22 1.17
CA PHE A 478 -27.79 14.51 0.95
C PHE A 478 -26.59 15.20 1.61
N PRO A 479 -26.28 16.49 1.36
CA PRO A 479 -25.11 17.11 1.96
C PRO A 479 -25.17 17.13 3.49
N PHE A 480 -26.36 17.34 4.08
CA PHE A 480 -26.55 17.25 5.52
C PHE A 480 -26.33 15.82 6.05
N ALA A 481 -26.91 14.80 5.39
CA ALA A 481 -26.73 13.41 5.79
C ALA A 481 -25.28 12.94 5.65
N LEU A 482 -24.59 13.33 4.57
CA LEU A 482 -23.19 13.00 4.33
C LEU A 482 -22.28 13.67 5.37
N ALA A 483 -22.50 14.96 5.67
CA ALA A 483 -21.73 15.67 6.68
C ALA A 483 -21.92 15.05 8.07
N PHE A 484 -23.17 14.73 8.45
CA PHE A 484 -23.47 14.13 9.74
C PHE A 484 -22.88 12.71 9.87
N ALA A 485 -23.15 11.83 8.91
CA ALA A 485 -22.66 10.45 8.92
C ALA A 485 -21.14 10.37 8.79
N GLY A 486 -20.56 11.21 7.93
CA GLY A 486 -19.12 11.35 7.77
C GLY A 486 -18.45 11.83 9.05
N ALA A 487 -18.97 12.89 9.68
CA ALA A 487 -18.45 13.40 10.95
C ALA A 487 -18.52 12.35 12.06
N LEU A 488 -19.62 11.59 12.16
CA LEU A 488 -19.76 10.54 13.18
C LEU A 488 -18.79 9.37 12.93
N THR A 489 -18.57 9.01 11.66
CA THR A 489 -17.61 7.97 11.28
C THR A 489 -16.19 8.39 11.63
N ILE A 490 -15.79 9.61 11.25
CA ILE A 490 -14.46 10.16 11.55
C ILE A 490 -14.27 10.37 13.06
N ALA A 491 -15.29 10.84 13.77
CA ALA A 491 -15.25 10.96 15.23
C ALA A 491 -15.06 9.59 15.91
N SER A 492 -15.72 8.54 15.42
CA SER A 492 -15.54 7.18 15.93
C SER A 492 -14.11 6.68 15.69
N THR A 493 -13.53 6.92 14.50
CA THR A 493 -12.13 6.56 14.23
C THR A 493 -11.13 7.35 15.06
N LEU A 494 -11.38 8.65 15.29
CA LEU A 494 -10.55 9.48 16.16
C LEU A 494 -10.63 9.03 17.62
N LEU A 495 -11.79 8.53 18.06
CA LEU A 495 -11.94 7.97 19.39
C LEU A 495 -11.12 6.69 19.55
N ILE A 496 -11.17 5.77 18.58
CA ILE A 496 -10.31 4.58 18.59
C ILE A 496 -8.84 4.99 18.59
N ALA A 497 -8.43 5.91 17.72
CA ALA A 497 -7.06 6.40 17.67
C ALA A 497 -6.58 7.04 18.99
N LYS A 498 -7.50 7.55 19.82
CA LYS A 498 -7.21 8.14 21.13
C LYS A 498 -7.11 7.10 22.24
N PHE A 499 -8.01 6.11 22.27
CA PHE A 499 -8.14 5.18 23.40
C PHE A 499 -7.49 3.82 23.17
N ASN A 500 -7.54 3.29 21.96
CA ASN A 500 -6.93 2.01 21.60
C ASN A 500 -6.45 2.01 20.14
N PRO A 501 -5.47 2.87 19.79
CA PRO A 501 -5.01 2.99 18.40
C PRO A 501 -4.41 1.70 17.83
N LEU A 502 -3.85 0.84 18.70
CA LEU A 502 -3.17 -0.38 18.31
C LEU A 502 -4.12 -1.53 17.99
N ILE A 503 -5.43 -1.42 18.26
CA ILE A 503 -6.37 -2.53 18.02
C ILE A 503 -6.45 -2.95 16.55
N ILE A 504 -6.15 -2.04 15.63
CA ILE A 504 -6.08 -2.36 14.20
C ILE A 504 -5.03 -3.44 13.89
N TYR A 505 -4.00 -3.57 14.74
CA TYR A 505 -2.92 -4.56 14.63
C TYR A 505 -3.42 -6.00 14.60
N SER A 506 -4.42 -6.33 15.42
CA SER A 506 -4.98 -7.69 15.52
C SER A 506 -6.39 -7.81 14.97
N SER A 507 -7.13 -6.70 14.90
CA SER A 507 -8.57 -6.71 14.69
C SER A 507 -9.02 -5.70 13.61
N GLY A 508 -8.27 -5.61 12.50
CA GLY A 508 -8.59 -4.70 11.38
C GLY A 508 -10.04 -4.82 10.88
N TYR A 509 -10.55 -6.04 10.74
CA TYR A 509 -11.95 -6.29 10.34
C TYR A 509 -12.99 -5.75 11.33
N ALA A 510 -12.70 -5.75 12.64
CA ALA A 510 -13.59 -5.19 13.65
C ALA A 510 -13.64 -3.66 13.56
N VAL A 511 -12.50 -3.01 13.32
CA VAL A 511 -12.42 -1.57 13.05
C VAL A 511 -13.19 -1.22 11.78
N TRP A 512 -13.05 -2.02 10.71
CA TRP A 512 -13.74 -1.76 9.45
C TRP A 512 -15.25 -1.99 9.56
N SER A 513 -15.67 -3.06 10.24
CA SER A 513 -17.08 -3.35 10.50
C SER A 513 -17.75 -2.23 11.30
N MET A 514 -17.04 -1.67 12.28
CA MET A 514 -17.48 -0.52 13.05
C MET A 514 -17.71 0.71 12.16
N THR A 515 -16.73 1.09 11.32
CA THR A 515 -16.82 2.29 10.47
C THR A 515 -17.88 2.16 9.38
N LEU A 516 -18.01 0.98 8.75
CA LEU A 516 -19.07 0.71 7.78
C LEU A 516 -20.45 0.77 8.42
N SER A 517 -20.61 0.16 9.59
CA SER A 517 -21.89 0.10 10.30
C SER A 517 -22.38 1.47 10.76
N ILE A 518 -21.50 2.29 11.34
CA ILE A 518 -21.88 3.63 11.83
C ILE A 518 -22.25 4.57 10.68
N PHE A 519 -21.49 4.54 9.58
CA PHE A 519 -21.80 5.35 8.40
C PHE A 519 -23.16 4.93 7.82
N TYR A 520 -23.36 3.62 7.60
CA TYR A 520 -24.61 3.09 7.06
C TYR A 520 -25.81 3.50 7.91
N PHE A 521 -25.77 3.21 9.22
CA PHE A 521 -26.88 3.47 10.12
C PHE A 521 -27.20 4.96 10.22
N SER A 522 -26.19 5.81 10.46
CA SER A 522 -26.40 7.25 10.64
C SER A 522 -26.87 7.92 9.35
N PHE A 523 -26.32 7.54 8.20
CA PHE A 523 -26.77 8.04 6.90
C PHE A 523 -28.21 7.60 6.60
N TRP A 524 -28.53 6.31 6.83
CA TRP A 524 -29.90 5.81 6.68
C TRP A 524 -30.88 6.54 7.58
N LEU A 525 -30.54 6.77 8.86
CA LEU A 525 -31.42 7.42 9.84
C LEU A 525 -31.83 8.82 9.38
N ILE A 526 -30.84 9.65 8.99
CA ILE A 526 -31.10 11.01 8.51
C ILE A 526 -31.91 10.99 7.21
N MET A 527 -31.55 10.13 6.26
CA MET A 527 -32.22 10.06 4.97
C MET A 527 -33.65 9.52 5.07
N ARG A 528 -33.87 8.50 5.90
CA ARG A 528 -35.19 7.93 6.17
C ARG A 528 -36.06 8.91 6.92
N GLY A 529 -35.54 9.55 7.97
CA GLY A 529 -36.25 10.58 8.73
C GLY A 529 -36.66 11.76 7.85
N ALA A 530 -35.73 12.27 7.03
CA ALA A 530 -36.03 13.36 6.09
C ALA A 530 -37.03 12.95 4.99
N SER A 531 -37.00 11.69 4.55
CA SER A 531 -37.98 11.14 3.60
C SER A 531 -39.36 10.97 4.23
N PHE A 532 -39.44 10.60 5.52
CA PHE A 532 -40.69 10.47 6.25
C PHE A 532 -41.36 11.83 6.49
N VAL A 533 -40.60 12.83 6.95
CA VAL A 533 -41.13 14.18 7.24
C VAL A 533 -41.59 14.90 5.98
N ARG A 534 -40.84 14.74 4.87
CA ARG A 534 -41.14 15.39 3.59
C ARG A 534 -40.88 14.42 2.44
N PRO A 535 -41.83 13.58 2.02
CA PRO A 535 -41.61 12.66 0.90
C PRO A 535 -41.25 13.40 -0.39
N SER A 536 -40.39 12.79 -1.22
CA SER A 536 -39.99 13.36 -2.51
C SER A 536 -39.55 12.28 -3.50
N ALA A 537 -40.22 12.24 -4.65
CA ALA A 537 -39.88 11.34 -5.75
C ALA A 537 -38.55 11.70 -6.45
N LEU A 538 -38.09 12.96 -6.33
CA LEU A 538 -36.83 13.44 -6.94
C LEU A 538 -35.59 13.13 -6.10
N HIS A 539 -35.75 12.56 -4.92
CA HIS A 539 -34.67 12.36 -3.95
C HIS A 539 -33.43 11.68 -4.56
N ARG A 540 -33.65 10.55 -5.26
CA ARG A 540 -32.58 9.79 -5.93
C ARG A 540 -31.80 10.66 -6.93
N GLY A 541 -32.51 11.43 -7.76
CA GLY A 541 -31.88 12.34 -8.72
C GLY A 541 -31.07 13.44 -8.03
N PHE A 542 -31.57 13.99 -6.91
CA PHE A 542 -30.83 14.99 -6.14
C PHE A 542 -29.56 14.45 -5.49
N VAL A 543 -29.61 13.23 -4.93
CA VAL A 543 -28.40 12.58 -4.41
C VAL A 543 -27.37 12.42 -5.53
N LEU A 544 -27.80 11.96 -6.72
CA LEU A 544 -26.91 11.81 -7.87
C LEU A 544 -26.35 13.14 -8.38
N MET A 545 -27.11 14.22 -8.34
CA MET A 545 -26.61 15.57 -8.67
C MET A 545 -25.51 16.01 -7.69
N TRP A 546 -25.69 15.78 -6.39
CA TRP A 546 -24.67 16.09 -5.39
C TRP A 546 -23.44 15.20 -5.49
N LEU A 547 -23.62 13.90 -5.68
CA LEU A 547 -22.51 12.97 -5.95
C LEU A 547 -21.73 13.40 -7.19
N PHE A 548 -22.43 13.81 -8.25
CA PHE A 548 -21.78 14.30 -9.47
C PHE A 548 -21.01 15.60 -9.22
N ALA A 549 -21.58 16.56 -8.47
CA ALA A 549 -20.92 17.82 -8.16
C ALA A 549 -19.66 17.64 -7.28
N LEU A 550 -19.77 16.84 -6.21
CA LEU A 550 -18.63 16.51 -5.34
C LEU A 550 -17.59 15.69 -6.09
N GLY A 551 -18.03 14.67 -6.84
CA GLY A 551 -17.17 13.82 -7.65
C GLY A 551 -16.47 14.59 -8.76
N TRP A 552 -17.13 15.58 -9.37
CA TRP A 552 -16.51 16.48 -10.35
C TRP A 552 -15.39 17.32 -9.70
N GLY A 553 -15.59 17.84 -8.48
CA GLY A 553 -14.54 18.52 -7.73
C GLY A 553 -13.35 17.63 -7.39
N VAL A 554 -13.60 16.39 -6.94
CA VAL A 554 -12.56 15.38 -6.73
C VAL A 554 -11.85 15.03 -8.04
N GLN A 555 -12.58 14.97 -9.16
CA GLN A 555 -12.02 14.66 -10.47
C GLN A 555 -11.03 15.73 -10.95
N VAL A 556 -11.22 17.00 -10.58
CA VAL A 556 -10.22 18.06 -10.86
C VAL A 556 -8.91 17.74 -10.14
N VAL A 557 -8.98 17.35 -8.87
CA VAL A 557 -7.79 16.93 -8.10
C VAL A 557 -7.15 15.69 -8.71
N CYS A 558 -7.94 14.71 -9.14
CA CYS A 558 -7.44 13.51 -9.80
C CYS A 558 -6.71 13.85 -11.10
N ALA A 559 -7.29 14.68 -11.98
CA ALA A 559 -6.66 15.08 -13.22
C ALA A 559 -5.33 15.84 -13.01
N VAL A 560 -5.26 16.69 -11.97
CA VAL A 560 -4.01 17.38 -11.60
C VAL A 560 -2.97 16.39 -11.07
N ALA A 561 -3.37 15.45 -10.22
CA ALA A 561 -2.47 14.42 -9.69
C ALA A 561 -1.96 13.48 -10.79
N GLU A 562 -2.80 13.14 -11.77
CA GLU A 562 -2.45 12.30 -12.92
C GLU A 562 -1.43 13.00 -13.83
N ASP A 563 -1.62 14.28 -14.17
CA ASP A 563 -0.75 15.04 -15.09
C ASP A 563 0.54 15.57 -14.44
N ARG A 564 0.43 16.15 -13.23
CA ARG A 564 1.56 16.86 -12.59
C ARG A 564 2.31 16.01 -11.59
N MET A 565 1.63 15.03 -11.00
CA MET A 565 2.21 14.15 -10.00
C MET A 565 2.37 12.72 -10.52
N HIS A 566 1.98 12.40 -11.76
CA HIS A 566 2.13 11.05 -12.31
C HIS A 566 1.50 9.96 -11.40
N ILE A 567 0.40 10.29 -10.70
CA ILE A 567 -0.27 9.37 -9.76
C ILE A 567 -1.39 8.61 -10.48
N GLY A 568 -1.26 7.29 -10.54
CA GLY A 568 -2.28 6.37 -11.05
C GLY A 568 -3.23 5.83 -9.98
N ALA A 569 -2.88 5.95 -8.69
CA ALA A 569 -3.62 5.38 -7.55
C ALA A 569 -5.08 5.82 -7.43
N LEU A 570 -5.47 6.93 -8.07
CA LEU A 570 -6.83 7.49 -8.00
C LEU A 570 -7.79 6.90 -9.05
N TYR A 571 -7.39 5.89 -9.83
CA TYR A 571 -8.23 5.32 -10.90
C TYR A 571 -9.66 4.95 -10.44
N ALA A 572 -9.85 4.45 -9.21
CA ALA A 572 -11.15 4.06 -8.69
C ALA A 572 -12.17 5.22 -8.65
N THR A 573 -11.71 6.46 -8.45
CA THR A 573 -12.58 7.64 -8.45
C THR A 573 -13.07 7.97 -9.86
N VAL A 574 -12.23 7.76 -10.89
CA VAL A 574 -12.56 7.97 -12.31
C VAL A 574 -13.66 7.00 -12.77
N PHE A 575 -13.54 5.72 -12.37
CA PHE A 575 -14.60 4.72 -12.59
C PHE A 575 -15.89 5.10 -11.87
N PHE A 576 -15.79 5.55 -10.61
CA PHE A 576 -16.96 5.95 -9.84
C PHE A 576 -17.66 7.18 -10.45
N GLN A 577 -16.90 8.17 -10.91
CA GLN A 577 -17.46 9.36 -11.56
C GLN A 577 -18.15 9.02 -12.89
N SER A 578 -17.59 8.08 -13.66
CA SER A 578 -18.25 7.54 -14.87
C SER A 578 -19.59 6.90 -14.54
N ALA A 579 -19.65 6.10 -13.47
CA ALA A 579 -20.88 5.47 -13.00
C ALA A 579 -21.92 6.49 -12.50
N ILE A 580 -21.48 7.51 -11.75
CA ILE A 580 -22.33 8.61 -11.28
C ILE A 580 -22.93 9.36 -12.47
N PHE A 581 -22.12 9.69 -13.49
CA PHE A 581 -22.61 10.33 -14.70
C PHE A 581 -23.71 9.51 -15.38
N LEU A 582 -23.48 8.21 -15.62
CA LEU A 582 -24.47 7.34 -16.26
C LEU A 582 -25.77 7.26 -15.44
N ALA A 583 -25.66 7.11 -14.12
CA ALA A 583 -26.82 7.05 -13.24
C ALA A 583 -27.60 8.37 -13.21
N LEU A 584 -26.91 9.52 -13.18
CA LEU A 584 -27.52 10.85 -13.24
C LEU A 584 -28.17 11.10 -14.60
N PHE A 585 -27.52 10.68 -15.68
CA PHE A 585 -28.07 10.77 -17.03
C PHE A 585 -29.39 9.99 -17.16
N ILE A 586 -29.46 8.77 -16.61
CA ILE A 586 -30.72 8.01 -16.51
C ILE A 586 -31.78 8.81 -15.74
N SER A 587 -31.43 9.47 -14.63
CA SER A 587 -32.39 10.28 -13.86
C SER A 587 -32.96 11.45 -14.67
N LEU A 588 -32.18 12.04 -15.59
CA LEU A 588 -32.68 13.05 -16.53
C LEU A 588 -33.58 12.42 -17.59
N LEU A 589 -33.21 11.25 -18.14
CA LEU A 589 -34.04 10.56 -19.13
C LEU A 589 -35.41 10.15 -18.59
N GLU A 590 -35.49 9.77 -17.31
CA GLU A 590 -36.77 9.45 -16.64
C GLU A 590 -37.79 10.59 -16.69
N GLN A 591 -37.33 11.85 -16.73
CA GLN A 591 -38.21 13.02 -16.80
C GLN A 591 -39.00 13.07 -18.12
N PHE A 592 -38.53 12.45 -19.20
CA PHE A 592 -39.29 12.39 -20.46
C PHE A 592 -40.58 11.58 -20.34
N ALA A 593 -40.67 10.65 -19.37
CA ALA A 593 -41.88 9.88 -19.08
C ALA A 593 -42.98 10.72 -18.40
N LEU A 594 -42.62 11.88 -17.84
CA LEU A 594 -43.57 12.82 -17.24
C LEU A 594 -44.32 13.61 -18.32
N LEU A 595 -45.47 14.16 -17.93
CA LEU A 595 -46.18 15.16 -18.73
C LEU A 595 -45.44 16.50 -18.72
N GLY A 596 -45.76 17.36 -19.68
CA GLY A 596 -45.45 18.78 -19.54
C GLY A 596 -45.99 19.30 -18.21
N LYS A 597 -45.22 20.16 -17.54
CA LYS A 597 -45.58 20.76 -16.27
C LYS A 597 -46.91 21.51 -16.36
N HIS A 598 -47.12 22.29 -17.44
CA HIS A 598 -48.38 22.99 -17.69
C HIS A 598 -49.53 22.01 -17.97
N ASP A 599 -49.31 20.98 -18.80
CA ASP A 599 -50.31 19.94 -19.07
C ASP A 599 -50.76 19.21 -17.81
N PHE A 600 -49.80 18.93 -16.92
CA PHE A 600 -50.10 18.30 -15.64
C PHE A 600 -50.92 19.22 -14.73
N ALA A 601 -50.56 20.50 -14.66
CA ALA A 601 -51.30 21.46 -13.86
C ALA A 601 -52.72 21.66 -14.40
N MET A 602 -52.93 21.62 -15.72
CA MET A 602 -54.27 21.67 -16.34
C MET A 602 -55.08 20.43 -15.97
N GLN A 603 -54.52 19.22 -16.12
CA GLN A 603 -55.22 17.98 -15.75
C GLN A 603 -55.62 17.93 -14.27
N LEU A 604 -54.81 18.53 -13.39
CA LEU A 604 -55.13 18.60 -11.97
C LEU A 604 -56.25 19.61 -11.70
N HIS A 605 -56.19 20.78 -12.32
CA HIS A 605 -57.22 21.81 -12.22
C HIS A 605 -58.57 21.31 -12.75
N ASP A 606 -58.61 20.70 -13.94
CA ASP A 606 -59.82 20.11 -14.52
C ASP A 606 -60.42 19.01 -13.63
N ALA A 607 -59.56 18.20 -13.00
CA ALA A 607 -59.99 17.16 -12.07
C ALA A 607 -60.56 17.72 -10.75
N HIS A 608 -60.08 18.90 -10.31
CA HIS A 608 -60.66 19.61 -9.16
C HIS A 608 -62.01 20.23 -9.52
N GLN A 609 -62.10 20.95 -10.65
CA GLN A 609 -63.36 21.53 -11.13
C GLN A 609 -64.44 20.46 -11.36
N ALA A 610 -64.10 19.33 -12.02
CA ALA A 610 -65.05 18.25 -12.25
C ALA A 610 -65.59 17.63 -10.93
N ARG A 611 -64.81 17.72 -9.86
CA ARG A 611 -65.21 17.25 -8.53
C ARG A 611 -66.10 18.26 -7.81
N ASP A 612 -65.76 19.56 -7.89
CA ASP A 612 -66.57 20.64 -7.33
C ASP A 612 -67.96 20.72 -7.96
N VAL A 613 -68.06 20.46 -9.27
CA VAL A 613 -69.34 20.32 -9.97
C VAL A 613 -70.11 19.07 -9.49
N SER A 614 -69.43 17.93 -9.33
CA SER A 614 -70.08 16.69 -8.83
C SER A 614 -70.53 16.76 -7.36
N SER A 615 -69.88 17.58 -6.53
CA SER A 615 -70.32 17.82 -5.15
C SER A 615 -71.49 18.80 -5.07
N ARG A 616 -71.61 19.74 -6.01
CA ARG A 616 -72.76 20.65 -6.11
C ARG A 616 -74.03 19.93 -6.58
N ASP A 617 -73.91 18.92 -7.44
CA ASP A 617 -75.07 18.13 -7.89
C ASP A 617 -75.60 17.16 -6.80
N ASN A 618 -74.77 16.75 -5.84
CA ASN A 618 -75.20 15.86 -4.74
C ASN A 618 -75.90 16.60 -3.57
N GLU A 619 -75.88 17.93 -3.52
CA GLU A 619 -76.63 18.70 -2.51
C GLU A 619 -78.12 18.92 -2.88
N HIS A 620 -78.56 18.51 -4.08
CA HIS A 620 -79.95 18.70 -4.53
C HIS A 620 -80.88 17.49 -4.38
N GLU A 621 -80.42 16.33 -3.91
CA GLU A 621 -81.28 15.15 -3.65
C GLU A 621 -81.24 14.72 -2.18
N SER A 622 -81.80 15.52 -1.26
CA SER A 622 -82.32 15.01 0.02
C SER A 622 -83.14 16.06 0.78
N ARG A 623 -84.45 16.11 0.50
CA ARG A 623 -85.44 16.73 1.39
C ARG A 623 -86.75 15.91 1.37
N PRO A 624 -87.17 15.26 2.48
CA PRO A 624 -88.55 14.92 2.71
C PRO A 624 -89.30 16.05 3.43
N GLN A 625 -90.59 16.13 3.12
CA GLN A 625 -91.59 17.11 3.53
C GLN A 625 -91.94 17.06 5.03
N THR A 626 -92.31 18.21 5.62
CA THR A 626 -93.52 18.50 6.46
C THR A 626 -93.39 19.94 6.97
N GLU A 627 -94.19 20.87 6.45
CA GLU A 627 -95.51 21.34 6.90
C GLU A 627 -95.49 22.49 7.93
N SER A 628 -96.03 23.63 7.45
CA SER A 628 -96.76 24.70 8.14
C SER A 628 -96.11 25.50 9.29
N GLU A 629 -95.71 26.72 8.90
CA GLU A 629 -96.00 28.04 9.53
C GLU A 629 -97.19 28.13 10.53
N PRO A 630 -97.30 29.16 11.42
CA PRO A 630 -96.95 30.55 11.10
C PRO A 630 -96.33 31.47 12.20
N ALA A 631 -95.54 32.41 11.70
CA ALA A 631 -95.60 33.87 11.88
C ALA A 631 -95.19 34.58 13.20
N ARG A 632 -94.56 35.75 12.92
CA ARG A 632 -94.29 36.97 13.72
C ARG A 632 -93.03 36.91 14.59
N ALA A 633 -92.24 37.97 14.78
CA ALA A 633 -92.03 39.29 14.20
C ALA A 633 -90.84 39.89 15.02
N GLU A 634 -90.18 40.94 14.51
CA GLU A 634 -89.35 41.92 15.26
C GLU A 634 -87.92 41.45 15.65
N ALA A 635 -86.87 42.07 15.10
CA ALA A 635 -86.23 43.36 15.48
C ALA A 635 -85.42 43.21 16.77
N GLU A 636 -84.08 43.15 16.67
CA GLU A 636 -83.15 44.25 17.01
C GLU A 636 -83.27 44.68 18.49
N ASP A 637 -82.38 44.18 19.35
CA ASP A 637 -81.23 44.93 19.88
C ASP A 637 -80.62 44.26 21.13
N ASP A 638 -79.28 44.25 21.11
CA ASP A 638 -78.31 44.53 22.16
C ASP A 638 -78.32 43.88 23.57
N GLU A 639 -77.12 43.35 23.86
CA GLU A 639 -76.30 43.48 25.07
C GLU A 639 -76.74 42.83 26.41
N ASP A 640 -76.07 41.69 26.62
CA ASP A 640 -75.12 41.43 27.71
C ASP A 640 -75.60 40.74 29.01
N GLY A 641 -74.87 39.69 29.38
CA GLY A 641 -75.16 38.82 30.52
C GLY A 641 -74.23 37.60 30.60
N SER A 642 -73.08 37.80 31.24
CA SER A 642 -72.22 36.84 31.97
C SER A 642 -72.94 35.56 32.44
N GLU A 643 -72.38 34.35 32.51
CA GLU A 643 -71.02 33.91 32.87
C GLU A 643 -71.04 32.37 32.70
N ASP A 644 -69.96 31.75 32.20
CA ASP A 644 -69.38 30.56 32.82
C ASP A 644 -68.06 30.19 32.13
N ALA A 645 -67.01 30.18 32.94
CA ALA A 645 -65.63 29.95 32.56
C ALA A 645 -65.27 28.47 32.51
N THR A 646 -64.35 28.09 31.63
CA THR A 646 -63.18 27.27 32.03
C THR A 646 -62.03 27.38 31.00
N GLU A 647 -60.87 27.74 31.56
CA GLU A 647 -59.52 27.93 31.02
C GLU A 647 -59.11 27.06 29.81
N THR A 648 -58.36 27.54 28.81
CA THR A 648 -56.90 27.82 28.90
C THR A 648 -56.40 28.31 27.53
N THR A 649 -55.44 29.25 27.50
CA THR A 649 -54.28 29.45 26.58
C THR A 649 -53.99 30.90 26.16
N PRO A 650 -52.69 31.26 25.99
CA PRO A 650 -52.21 32.61 26.24
C PRO A 650 -52.23 33.53 25.01
N LEU A 651 -52.60 34.77 25.33
CA LEU A 651 -52.34 36.06 24.68
C LEU A 651 -51.17 36.10 23.68
N ARG A 652 -51.50 36.43 22.42
CA ARG A 652 -51.14 37.72 21.78
C ARG A 652 -51.81 37.81 20.40
N ALA A 653 -53.06 38.27 20.38
CA ALA A 653 -53.76 38.68 19.16
C ALA A 653 -54.44 40.01 19.45
N GLY A 654 -53.70 41.09 19.21
CA GLY A 654 -54.18 42.44 19.49
C GLY A 654 -53.08 43.49 19.35
N GLU A 655 -52.29 43.43 18.27
CA GLU A 655 -51.41 44.55 17.90
C GLU A 655 -51.32 44.61 16.36
N SER A 656 -51.90 45.66 15.79
CA SER A 656 -51.77 46.02 14.39
C SER A 656 -50.39 46.63 14.15
N GLY A 657 -49.52 45.90 13.45
CA GLY A 657 -48.29 46.43 12.88
C GLY A 657 -47.01 45.88 13.51
N TYR A 658 -46.55 44.72 13.05
CA TYR A 658 -45.11 44.45 12.95
C TYR A 658 -44.88 43.42 11.84
N GLY A 659 -44.42 43.91 10.68
CA GLY A 659 -43.88 43.07 9.63
C GLY A 659 -42.56 42.46 10.11
N SER A 660 -42.49 41.13 10.14
CA SER A 660 -41.22 40.42 9.99
C SER A 660 -41.44 39.07 9.32
N ASN A 661 -40.85 38.92 8.14
CA ASN A 661 -40.73 37.68 7.40
C ASN A 661 -39.78 36.73 8.15
N ALA A 662 -40.31 35.77 8.91
CA ALA A 662 -39.57 34.57 9.31
C ALA A 662 -40.52 33.44 9.76
N PRO A 663 -40.62 32.32 9.03
CA PRO A 663 -41.37 31.17 9.51
C PRO A 663 -40.49 30.33 10.44
N THR A 664 -40.84 30.26 11.74
CA THR A 664 -40.23 29.31 12.68
C THR A 664 -40.88 27.93 12.55
N SER A 665 -40.06 26.87 12.67
CA SER A 665 -40.42 25.49 12.29
C SER A 665 -41.45 24.81 13.21
N PHE A 666 -41.66 25.31 14.42
CA PHE A 666 -42.53 24.67 15.42
C PHE A 666 -44.02 25.02 15.28
N ALA A 667 -44.37 26.20 14.75
CA ALA A 667 -45.76 26.62 14.58
C ALA A 667 -46.50 25.85 13.45
N ASN A 668 -45.78 25.22 12.53
CA ASN A 668 -46.35 24.44 11.43
C ASN A 668 -46.91 23.07 11.85
N THR A 669 -46.53 22.54 13.02
CA THR A 669 -47.03 21.24 13.49
C THR A 669 -48.45 21.37 14.04
N TYR A 670 -48.77 22.48 14.71
CA TYR A 670 -50.10 22.72 15.29
C TYR A 670 -51.16 23.10 14.23
N ARG A 671 -50.76 23.76 13.13
CA ARG A 671 -51.66 23.95 11.97
C ARG A 671 -51.91 22.66 11.18
N ARG A 672 -51.08 21.62 11.36
CA ARG A 672 -51.19 20.36 10.63
C ARG A 672 -52.26 19.42 11.21
N SER A 673 -52.52 19.49 12.51
CA SER A 673 -53.61 18.72 13.15
C SER A 673 -55.00 19.26 12.80
N VAL A 674 -55.11 20.56 12.48
CA VAL A 674 -56.40 21.16 12.04
C VAL A 674 -56.62 20.99 10.53
N ALA A 675 -55.56 20.78 9.74
CA ALA A 675 -55.65 20.51 8.29
C ALA A 675 -55.83 19.02 7.93
N GLU A 676 -56.06 18.14 8.92
CA GLU A 676 -56.24 16.70 8.73
C GLU A 676 -57.62 16.35 8.11
N ASN A 677 -58.52 17.34 7.96
CA ASN A 677 -59.86 17.20 7.37
C ASN A 677 -59.99 17.73 5.91
N SER A 678 -58.91 17.86 5.15
CA SER A 678 -58.99 18.19 3.71
C SER A 678 -59.09 16.92 2.83
N PRO A 679 -60.00 16.87 1.84
CA PRO A 679 -60.22 15.67 1.03
C PRO A 679 -58.98 15.31 0.20
N SER A 680 -58.64 14.02 0.19
CA SER A 680 -57.51 13.45 -0.57
C SER A 680 -57.51 13.87 -2.06
N PRO A 681 -56.33 14.15 -2.65
CA PRO A 681 -56.19 14.64 -4.03
C PRO A 681 -56.63 13.59 -5.05
N PRO A 682 -57.08 14.00 -6.25
CA PRO A 682 -57.66 13.09 -7.23
C PRO A 682 -56.62 12.06 -7.70
N SER A 683 -56.92 10.78 -7.48
CA SER A 683 -56.15 9.69 -8.06
C SER A 683 -56.49 9.58 -9.56
N MET A 684 -55.57 9.94 -10.44
CA MET A 684 -55.59 9.39 -11.80
C MET A 684 -55.46 7.87 -11.66
N ARG A 685 -56.57 7.12 -11.77
CA ARG A 685 -56.68 5.67 -11.45
C ARG A 685 -55.62 4.76 -12.10
N ARG A 686 -54.87 5.23 -13.10
CA ARG A 686 -53.85 4.47 -13.83
C ARG A 686 -52.41 4.63 -13.29
N TYR A 687 -52.09 5.72 -12.59
CA TYR A 687 -50.73 6.05 -12.14
C TYR A 687 -50.76 6.62 -10.71
N GLN A 688 -50.63 5.75 -9.70
CA GLN A 688 -50.62 6.17 -8.29
C GLN A 688 -49.18 6.51 -7.83
N PRO A 689 -48.95 7.69 -7.22
CA PRO A 689 -47.67 8.00 -6.60
C PRO A 689 -47.40 7.06 -5.42
N PHE A 690 -46.13 6.91 -5.04
CA PHE A 690 -45.78 6.10 -3.87
C PHE A 690 -46.05 6.90 -2.58
N GLU A 691 -46.89 6.34 -1.69
CA GLU A 691 -47.28 6.98 -0.42
C GLU A 691 -47.71 8.46 -0.62
N HIS A 692 -47.07 9.40 0.08
CA HIS A 692 -47.37 10.84 0.04
C HIS A 692 -46.37 11.64 -0.82
N GLU A 693 -45.79 11.01 -1.83
CA GLU A 693 -44.98 11.71 -2.83
C GLU A 693 -45.81 12.62 -3.74
N GLN A 694 -45.14 13.46 -4.53
CA GLN A 694 -45.80 14.40 -5.44
C GLN A 694 -46.71 13.66 -6.44
N SER A 695 -47.92 14.18 -6.70
CA SER A 695 -48.94 13.50 -7.50
C SER A 695 -48.51 13.20 -8.94
N TRP A 696 -47.67 14.03 -9.56
CA TRP A 696 -47.11 13.79 -10.89
C TRP A 696 -46.11 12.62 -10.95
N SER A 697 -45.56 12.18 -9.81
CA SER A 697 -44.50 11.16 -9.76
C SER A 697 -44.95 9.75 -10.13
N GLY A 698 -46.26 9.46 -10.10
CA GLY A 698 -46.80 8.13 -10.42
C GLY A 698 -46.49 7.66 -11.85
N ARG A 699 -46.06 8.55 -12.75
CA ARG A 699 -45.67 8.24 -14.13
C ARG A 699 -44.17 7.93 -14.29
N LEU A 700 -43.36 8.12 -13.25
CA LEU A 700 -41.93 7.77 -13.31
C LEU A 700 -41.77 6.25 -13.43
N PRO A 701 -40.79 5.77 -14.22
CA PRO A 701 -40.53 4.34 -14.33
C PRO A 701 -40.01 3.82 -12.98
N THR A 702 -40.67 2.79 -12.45
CA THR A 702 -40.35 2.26 -11.13
C THR A 702 -39.13 1.33 -11.13
N TRP A 703 -38.58 0.96 -12.28
CA TRP A 703 -37.56 -0.10 -12.41
C TRP A 703 -36.15 0.41 -12.70
N THR A 704 -36.00 1.62 -13.24
CA THR A 704 -34.72 2.21 -13.67
C THR A 704 -33.68 2.33 -12.56
N TRP A 705 -34.10 2.35 -11.30
CA TRP A 705 -33.19 2.38 -10.15
C TRP A 705 -32.24 1.20 -10.10
N ILE A 706 -32.68 0.02 -10.58
CA ILE A 706 -31.81 -1.17 -10.57
C ILE A 706 -30.65 -0.98 -11.55
N LEU A 707 -30.89 -0.39 -12.72
CA LEU A 707 -29.82 -0.08 -13.67
C LEU A 707 -28.85 0.94 -13.11
N GLN A 708 -29.37 2.01 -12.48
CA GLN A 708 -28.53 3.02 -11.83
C GLN A 708 -27.67 2.39 -10.72
N PHE A 709 -28.26 1.50 -9.91
CA PHE A 709 -27.53 0.79 -8.86
C PHE A 709 -26.48 -0.17 -9.43
N LEU A 710 -26.79 -0.88 -10.52
CA LEU A 710 -25.84 -1.76 -11.22
C LEU A 710 -24.70 -1.01 -11.92
N PHE A 711 -24.86 0.27 -12.25
CA PHE A 711 -23.73 1.11 -12.66
C PHE A 711 -22.92 1.59 -11.45
N LEU A 712 -23.60 2.04 -10.39
CA LEU A 712 -22.97 2.68 -9.22
C LEU A 712 -22.21 1.72 -8.32
N ALA A 713 -22.75 0.54 -8.05
CA ALA A 713 -22.23 -0.34 -6.99
C ALA A 713 -21.16 -1.33 -7.47
N PRO A 714 -21.39 -2.21 -8.47
CA PRO A 714 -20.49 -3.33 -8.76
C PRO A 714 -19.02 -2.94 -8.96
N VAL A 715 -18.70 -2.11 -9.96
CA VAL A 715 -17.32 -1.74 -10.26
C VAL A 715 -16.71 -0.91 -9.12
N PRO A 716 -17.31 0.21 -8.66
CA PRO A 716 -16.71 1.00 -7.59
C PRO A 716 -16.53 0.24 -6.27
N VAL A 717 -17.47 -0.63 -5.88
CA VAL A 717 -17.36 -1.44 -4.66
C VAL A 717 -16.23 -2.47 -4.78
N ILE A 718 -16.06 -3.09 -5.96
CA ILE A 718 -14.91 -3.98 -6.22
C ILE A 718 -13.60 -3.22 -6.04
N LEU A 719 -13.46 -2.06 -6.66
CA LEU A 719 -12.20 -1.30 -6.65
C LEU A 719 -11.88 -0.73 -5.26
N PHE A 720 -12.82 -0.02 -4.63
CA PHE A 720 -12.62 0.53 -3.28
C PHE A 720 -12.51 -0.58 -2.22
N GLY A 721 -13.22 -1.70 -2.41
CA GLY A 721 -13.16 -2.85 -1.51
C GLY A 721 -11.78 -3.51 -1.54
N ASN A 722 -11.24 -3.78 -2.74
CA ASN A 722 -9.88 -4.34 -2.90
C ASN A 722 -8.81 -3.39 -2.34
N ILE A 723 -8.89 -2.09 -2.67
CA ILE A 723 -7.99 -1.07 -2.11
C ILE A 723 -8.10 -1.04 -0.57
N GLY A 724 -9.31 -1.10 -0.02
CA GLY A 724 -9.55 -1.13 1.43
C GLY A 724 -8.88 -2.31 2.14
N LEU A 725 -9.02 -3.52 1.57
CA LEU A 725 -8.42 -4.74 2.09
C LEU A 725 -6.90 -4.66 2.09
N VAL A 726 -6.29 -4.31 0.95
CA VAL A 726 -4.83 -4.18 0.83
C VAL A 726 -4.28 -3.09 1.77
N VAL A 727 -4.93 -1.92 1.85
CA VAL A 727 -4.50 -0.83 2.73
C VAL A 727 -4.59 -1.23 4.21
N MET A 728 -5.66 -1.91 4.61
CA MET A 728 -5.82 -2.39 5.99
C MET A 728 -4.64 -3.30 6.38
N SER A 729 -4.38 -4.33 5.59
CA SER A 729 -3.35 -5.31 5.90
C SER A 729 -1.93 -4.77 5.82
N ALA A 730 -1.67 -3.87 4.87
CA ALA A 730 -0.37 -3.25 4.71
C ALA A 730 -0.03 -2.24 5.83
N THR A 731 -1.03 -1.65 6.48
CA THR A 731 -0.82 -0.54 7.44
C THR A 731 -1.10 -0.88 8.91
N GLN A 732 -1.70 -2.03 9.21
CA GLN A 732 -2.04 -2.43 10.59
C GLN A 732 -0.84 -2.49 11.56
N MET A 733 0.38 -2.72 11.05
CA MET A 733 1.62 -2.80 11.84
C MET A 733 2.36 -1.47 11.97
N THR A 734 1.92 -0.41 11.27
CA THR A 734 2.66 0.86 11.18
C THR A 734 2.96 1.46 12.56
N GLY A 735 2.06 1.28 13.54
CA GLY A 735 2.26 1.77 14.89
C GLY A 735 3.44 1.14 15.63
N THR A 736 3.56 -0.19 15.59
CA THR A 736 4.64 -0.92 16.29
C THR A 736 6.01 -0.70 15.63
N ASP A 737 6.03 -0.37 14.34
CA ASP A 737 7.26 -0.01 13.61
C ASP A 737 7.72 1.45 13.88
N GLY A 738 7.00 2.20 14.72
CA GLY A 738 7.30 3.60 15.07
C GLY A 738 6.74 4.64 14.09
N GLY A 739 5.71 4.27 13.33
CA GLY A 739 4.96 5.14 12.42
C GLY A 739 3.71 5.76 13.06
N SER A 740 2.91 6.46 12.26
CA SER A 740 1.70 7.13 12.76
C SER A 740 0.64 6.12 13.21
N LEU A 741 0.15 6.29 14.43
CA LEU A 741 -0.98 5.55 14.98
C LEU A 741 -2.34 5.96 14.39
N LEU A 742 -2.44 7.20 13.88
CA LEU A 742 -3.70 7.75 13.38
C LEU A 742 -3.99 7.37 11.93
N VAL A 743 -2.95 7.37 11.08
CA VAL A 743 -3.10 7.21 9.63
C VAL A 743 -3.80 5.90 9.24
N PRO A 744 -3.45 4.72 9.79
CA PRO A 744 -4.12 3.46 9.43
C PRO A 744 -5.62 3.48 9.74
N VAL A 745 -6.00 3.90 10.96
CA VAL A 745 -7.39 3.93 11.42
C VAL A 745 -8.21 4.96 10.63
N LEU A 746 -7.65 6.14 10.37
CA LEU A 746 -8.33 7.20 9.62
C LEU A 746 -8.54 6.82 8.16
N SER A 747 -7.53 6.19 7.53
CA SER A 747 -7.61 5.74 6.14
C SER A 747 -8.74 4.73 5.95
N LEU A 748 -8.90 3.79 6.89
CA LEU A 748 -9.98 2.81 6.88
C LEU A 748 -11.36 3.45 7.05
N GLY A 749 -11.47 4.48 7.90
CA GLY A 749 -12.68 5.28 8.04
C GLY A 749 -13.08 6.01 6.75
N ILE A 750 -12.12 6.65 6.08
CA ILE A 750 -12.34 7.35 4.81
C ILE A 750 -12.76 6.36 3.71
N LEU A 751 -12.05 5.24 3.57
CA LEU A 751 -12.39 4.20 2.58
C LEU A 751 -13.76 3.59 2.82
N SER A 752 -14.20 3.46 4.08
CA SER A 752 -15.55 3.01 4.42
C SER A 752 -16.64 3.93 3.87
N ILE A 753 -16.41 5.25 3.88
CA ILE A 753 -17.33 6.23 3.30
C ILE A 753 -17.43 6.01 1.80
N PHE A 754 -16.29 5.98 1.10
CA PHE A 754 -16.25 5.76 -0.36
C PHE A 754 -16.94 4.45 -0.78
N LEU A 755 -16.75 3.39 -0.01
CA LEU A 755 -17.36 2.09 -0.24
C LEU A 755 -18.89 2.10 -0.16
N LEU A 756 -19.47 2.99 0.65
CA LEU A 756 -20.92 3.08 0.86
C LEU A 756 -21.59 4.23 0.09
N LEU A 757 -20.82 5.16 -0.49
CA LEU A 757 -21.36 6.24 -1.35
C LEU A 757 -22.28 5.72 -2.48
N PRO A 758 -21.96 4.61 -3.19
CA PRO A 758 -22.85 4.06 -4.23
C PRO A 758 -24.27 3.72 -3.77
N LEU A 759 -24.46 3.41 -2.49
CA LEU A 759 -25.76 3.04 -1.91
C LEU A 759 -26.64 4.25 -1.58
N THR A 760 -26.01 5.42 -1.36
CA THR A 760 -26.67 6.62 -0.82
C THR A 760 -27.90 7.10 -1.60
N PRO A 761 -28.02 6.98 -2.94
CA PRO A 761 -29.23 7.42 -3.65
C PRO A 761 -30.49 6.61 -3.30
N PHE A 762 -30.31 5.37 -2.83
CA PHE A 762 -31.39 4.38 -2.66
C PHE A 762 -31.70 4.10 -1.18
N ILE A 763 -30.79 4.46 -0.28
CA ILE A 763 -30.81 4.04 1.13
C ILE A 763 -32.08 4.48 1.90
N HIS A 764 -32.71 5.60 1.54
CA HIS A 764 -33.96 6.06 2.15
C HIS A 764 -35.16 5.10 1.94
N ARG A 765 -35.04 4.18 0.97
CA ARG A 765 -36.01 3.10 0.75
C ARG A 765 -35.61 1.79 1.43
N VAL A 766 -34.45 1.67 2.04
CA VAL A 766 -34.09 0.46 2.79
C VAL A 766 -34.96 0.35 4.05
N THR A 767 -35.44 -0.87 4.32
CA THR A 767 -36.24 -1.21 5.51
C THR A 767 -35.39 -1.15 6.78
N HIS A 768 -36.02 -1.00 7.94
CA HIS A 768 -35.33 -0.78 9.21
C HIS A 768 -34.50 -1.98 9.70
N HIS A 769 -34.75 -3.20 9.22
CA HIS A 769 -34.09 -4.42 9.71
C HIS A 769 -32.57 -4.39 9.56
N ILE A 770 -32.07 -4.04 8.38
CA ILE A 770 -30.63 -3.97 8.09
C ILE A 770 -29.91 -2.88 8.91
N PRO A 771 -30.34 -1.60 8.91
CA PRO A 771 -29.65 -0.56 9.66
C PRO A 771 -29.74 -0.75 11.17
N LEU A 772 -30.82 -1.32 11.72
CA LEU A 772 -30.87 -1.65 13.15
C LEU A 772 -29.93 -2.80 13.51
N PHE A 773 -29.81 -3.81 12.64
CA PHE A 773 -28.80 -4.85 12.79
C PHE A 773 -27.38 -4.25 12.76
N LEU A 774 -27.09 -3.39 11.79
CA LEU A 774 -25.80 -2.70 11.70
C LEU A 774 -25.53 -1.78 12.88
N PHE A 775 -26.55 -1.15 13.47
CA PHE A 775 -26.37 -0.41 14.72
C PHE A 775 -25.92 -1.31 15.88
N CYS A 776 -26.48 -2.53 15.98
CA CYS A 776 -26.03 -3.51 16.96
C CYS A 776 -24.60 -3.98 16.68
N VAL A 777 -24.25 -4.22 15.40
CA VAL A 777 -22.87 -4.54 14.98
C VAL A 777 -21.92 -3.40 15.36
N PHE A 778 -22.29 -2.15 15.08
CA PHE A 778 -21.53 -0.97 15.50
C PHE A 778 -21.33 -0.96 17.01
N ALA A 779 -22.39 -1.09 17.82
CA ALA A 779 -22.27 -1.06 19.27
C ALA A 779 -21.32 -2.16 19.78
N GLY A 780 -21.46 -3.39 19.29
CA GLY A 780 -20.60 -4.52 19.66
C GLY A 780 -19.14 -4.31 19.25
N THR A 781 -18.90 -3.96 17.98
CA THR A 781 -17.54 -3.75 17.45
C THR A 781 -16.87 -2.51 18.03
N PHE A 782 -17.62 -1.43 18.29
CA PHE A 782 -17.10 -0.23 18.93
C PHE A 782 -16.66 -0.48 20.37
N ILE A 783 -17.48 -1.19 21.16
CA ILE A 783 -17.10 -1.60 22.52
C ILE A 783 -15.87 -2.51 22.45
N TYR A 784 -15.89 -3.55 21.61
CA TYR A 784 -14.75 -4.44 21.43
C TYR A 784 -13.47 -3.68 21.07
N ASN A 785 -13.53 -2.77 20.10
CA ASN A 785 -12.37 -1.99 19.67
C ASN A 785 -11.81 -1.08 20.78
N LEU A 786 -12.64 -0.65 21.74
CA LEU A 786 -12.21 0.17 22.88
C LEU A 786 -11.60 -0.65 24.02
N VAL A 787 -12.01 -1.91 24.22
CA VAL A 787 -11.60 -2.70 25.41
C VAL A 787 -10.70 -3.89 25.10
N ALA A 788 -10.68 -4.40 23.87
CA ALA A 788 -9.92 -5.58 23.52
C ALA A 788 -8.41 -5.29 23.50
N SER A 789 -7.63 -6.30 23.92
CA SER A 789 -6.16 -6.23 23.83
C SER A 789 -5.74 -6.10 22.37
N PRO A 790 -4.84 -5.17 22.02
CA PRO A 790 -4.34 -5.03 20.66
C PRO A 790 -3.47 -6.21 20.22
N PHE A 791 -2.92 -6.99 21.17
CA PHE A 791 -2.01 -8.10 20.90
C PHE A 791 -2.55 -9.43 21.42
N SER A 792 -2.19 -10.51 20.72
CA SER A 792 -2.61 -11.89 21.00
C SER A 792 -1.56 -12.89 20.50
N ASP A 793 -1.73 -14.18 20.77
CA ASP A 793 -0.80 -15.22 20.31
C ASP A 793 -0.72 -15.35 18.78
N SER A 794 -1.80 -14.98 18.07
CA SER A 794 -1.85 -14.98 16.60
C SER A 794 -1.31 -13.69 15.98
N ASN A 795 -1.36 -12.57 16.72
CA ASN A 795 -0.88 -11.26 16.31
C ASN A 795 -0.01 -10.68 17.43
N ARG A 796 1.26 -11.12 17.46
CA ARG A 796 2.19 -10.87 18.57
C ARG A 796 2.85 -9.51 18.45
N PHE A 797 2.92 -8.75 19.54
CA PHE A 797 3.64 -7.49 19.64
C PHE A 797 5.12 -7.68 19.29
N LYS A 798 5.56 -7.09 18.18
CA LYS A 798 6.94 -7.14 17.71
C LYS A 798 7.77 -6.03 18.39
N PHE A 799 8.89 -6.41 19.01
CA PHE A 799 9.87 -5.50 19.60
C PHE A 799 11.30 -5.88 19.21
N TYR A 800 12.24 -4.96 19.34
CA TYR A 800 13.61 -5.15 18.87
C TYR A 800 14.57 -5.48 20.02
N PHE A 801 15.51 -6.39 19.79
CA PHE A 801 16.56 -6.79 20.73
C PHE A 801 17.96 -6.46 20.19
N GLN A 802 18.85 -6.02 21.09
CA GLN A 802 20.30 -5.95 20.88
C GLN A 802 21.05 -6.03 22.22
N GLN A 803 22.13 -6.79 22.27
CA GLN A 803 23.07 -6.80 23.37
C GLN A 803 24.36 -6.07 22.97
N VAL A 804 24.91 -5.22 23.84
CA VAL A 804 26.14 -4.46 23.60
C VAL A 804 27.12 -4.71 24.73
N ILE A 805 28.33 -5.13 24.38
CA ILE A 805 29.44 -5.32 25.31
C ILE A 805 30.48 -4.23 25.04
N ASP A 806 30.71 -3.40 26.04
CA ASP A 806 31.72 -2.35 26.02
C ASP A 806 32.95 -2.82 26.79
N LEU A 807 34.02 -3.14 26.06
CA LEU A 807 35.28 -3.60 26.65
C LEU A 807 36.04 -2.48 27.37
N ASP A 808 35.80 -1.21 27.03
CA ASP A 808 36.48 -0.07 27.66
C ASP A 808 35.89 0.20 29.05
N ASN A 809 34.56 0.13 29.16
CA ASN A 809 33.82 0.37 30.40
C ASN A 809 33.55 -0.91 31.21
N GLY A 810 33.81 -2.08 30.62
CA GLY A 810 33.48 -3.38 31.22
C GLY A 810 31.96 -3.60 31.40
N THR A 811 31.13 -2.99 30.55
CA THR A 811 29.67 -3.08 30.66
C THR A 811 29.07 -4.06 29.66
N ASN A 812 28.00 -4.74 30.06
CA ASN A 812 27.21 -5.62 29.20
C ASN A 812 25.73 -5.22 29.35
N THR A 813 25.19 -4.56 28.34
CA THR A 813 23.83 -4.03 28.39
C THR A 813 22.96 -4.65 27.31
N VAL A 814 21.70 -4.91 27.64
CA VAL A 814 20.68 -5.32 26.66
C VAL A 814 19.71 -4.17 26.46
N SER A 815 19.40 -3.91 25.19
CA SER A 815 18.44 -2.93 24.73
C SER A 815 17.22 -3.64 24.15
N ILE A 816 16.06 -3.28 24.68
CA ILE A 816 14.74 -3.68 24.20
C ILE A 816 14.05 -2.42 23.67
N VAL A 817 13.81 -2.36 22.36
CA VAL A 817 13.19 -1.20 21.72
C VAL A 817 11.76 -1.53 21.30
N GLY A 818 10.81 -0.68 21.69
CA GLY A 818 9.41 -0.84 21.35
C GLY A 818 8.55 0.25 21.97
N ILE A 819 7.24 0.07 21.95
CA ILE A 819 6.32 0.92 22.70
C ILE A 819 6.57 0.67 24.19
N GLU A 820 6.90 1.73 24.94
CA GLU A 820 7.45 1.63 26.30
C GLU A 820 6.62 0.76 27.25
N GLU A 821 5.30 0.93 27.25
CA GLU A 821 4.37 0.17 28.09
C GLU A 821 4.55 -1.35 27.90
N TYR A 822 4.55 -1.81 26.66
CA TYR A 822 4.69 -3.22 26.31
C TYR A 822 6.14 -3.71 26.46
N ALA A 823 7.12 -2.87 26.12
CA ALA A 823 8.54 -3.19 26.30
C ALA A 823 8.87 -3.42 27.79
N ARG A 824 8.40 -2.53 28.69
CA ARG A 824 8.54 -2.72 30.14
C ARG A 824 7.83 -3.96 30.64
N SER A 825 6.63 -4.26 30.10
CA SER A 825 5.93 -5.50 30.44
C SER A 825 6.75 -6.74 30.07
N VAL A 826 7.40 -6.78 28.91
CA VAL A 826 8.29 -7.89 28.52
C VAL A 826 9.52 -7.96 29.43
N ILE A 827 10.18 -6.83 29.70
CA ILE A 827 11.38 -6.78 30.57
C ILE A 827 11.06 -7.27 31.99
N SER A 828 9.87 -6.99 32.50
CA SER A 828 9.45 -7.39 33.85
C SER A 828 9.29 -8.89 34.05
N THR A 829 9.19 -9.69 32.98
CA THR A 829 9.11 -11.16 33.07
C THR A 829 10.48 -11.83 33.09
N LEU A 830 11.56 -11.08 32.84
CA LEU A 830 12.92 -11.62 32.75
C LEU A 830 13.53 -11.80 34.15
N PRO A 831 14.03 -12.99 34.50
CA PRO A 831 14.68 -13.22 35.79
C PRO A 831 15.89 -12.32 36.05
N SER A 832 16.70 -12.04 35.02
CA SER A 832 17.90 -11.21 35.14
C SER A 832 17.63 -9.76 35.53
N THR A 833 16.42 -9.24 35.32
CA THR A 833 16.06 -7.84 35.56
C THR A 833 15.53 -7.59 36.98
N LEU A 834 15.35 -8.65 37.78
CA LEU A 834 14.83 -8.56 39.14
C LEU A 834 15.73 -7.66 40.02
N GLY A 835 15.14 -6.59 40.55
CA GLY A 835 15.82 -5.62 41.41
C GLY A 835 16.61 -4.53 40.67
N GLN A 836 16.58 -4.52 39.33
CA GLN A 836 17.21 -3.46 38.52
C GLN A 836 16.24 -2.31 38.24
N GLU A 837 16.76 -1.09 38.11
CA GLU A 837 16.00 0.08 37.65
C GLU A 837 16.13 0.24 36.12
N ILE A 838 15.01 0.09 35.41
CA ILE A 838 14.98 0.11 33.93
C ILE A 838 14.85 1.54 33.41
N LYS A 839 15.92 2.04 32.78
CA LYS A 839 15.95 3.35 32.12
C LYS A 839 15.53 3.21 30.67
N CYS A 840 14.52 3.98 30.26
CA CYS A 840 14.07 4.05 28.88
C CYS A 840 14.32 5.46 28.32
N GLN A 841 14.83 5.53 27.09
CA GLN A 841 15.09 6.78 26.37
C GLN A 841 14.42 6.73 24.99
N PRO A 842 14.10 7.86 24.36
CA PRO A 842 13.60 7.86 22.98
C PRO A 842 14.59 7.18 22.04
N ALA A 843 14.10 6.24 21.24
CA ALA A 843 14.90 5.52 20.26
C ALA A 843 15.33 6.46 19.12
N VAL A 844 16.56 6.32 18.65
CA VAL A 844 17.07 7.16 17.56
C VAL A 844 16.35 6.81 16.25
N GLY A 845 15.67 7.80 15.67
CA GLY A 845 15.06 7.70 14.34
C GLY A 845 13.75 6.90 14.24
N ARG A 846 13.13 6.56 15.38
CA ARG A 846 11.79 5.96 15.48
C ARG A 846 11.02 6.57 16.65
N ASP A 847 9.70 6.68 16.54
CA ASP A 847 8.84 7.10 17.66
C ASP A 847 8.58 5.90 18.60
N LEU A 848 9.66 5.38 19.20
CA LEU A 848 9.69 4.22 20.09
C LEU A 848 10.61 4.52 21.28
N SER A 849 10.53 3.72 22.34
CA SER A 849 11.43 3.81 23.51
C SER A 849 12.45 2.69 23.48
N ASP A 850 13.72 3.03 23.74
CA ASP A 850 14.85 2.13 23.98
C ASP A 850 15.04 1.95 25.48
N CYS A 851 14.62 0.80 25.99
CA CYS A 851 14.71 0.42 27.40
C CYS A 851 15.91 -0.51 27.61
N GLN A 852 16.78 -0.15 28.55
CA GLN A 852 18.04 -0.86 28.79
C GLN A 852 18.11 -1.47 30.19
N TYR A 853 18.75 -2.63 30.29
CA TYR A 853 19.06 -3.30 31.54
C TYR A 853 20.49 -3.88 31.54
N ASP A 854 21.04 -4.09 32.74
CA ASP A 854 22.35 -4.69 32.92
C ASP A 854 22.26 -6.22 32.76
N ALA A 855 23.01 -6.75 31.81
CA ALA A 855 23.06 -8.16 31.47
C ALA A 855 24.42 -8.78 31.82
N SER A 856 25.18 -8.20 32.76
CA SER A 856 26.50 -8.69 33.18
C SER A 856 26.52 -10.17 33.62
N SER A 857 25.41 -10.72 34.12
CA SER A 857 25.26 -12.15 34.45
C SER A 857 25.04 -13.07 33.23
N LEU A 858 24.80 -12.49 32.04
CA LEU A 858 24.44 -13.16 30.79
C LEU A 858 25.48 -12.88 29.70
N THR A 859 26.76 -13.10 30.01
CA THR A 859 27.85 -12.96 29.04
C THR A 859 27.72 -13.98 27.91
N PRO A 860 27.73 -13.54 26.63
CA PRO A 860 27.60 -14.43 25.50
C PRO A 860 28.88 -15.24 25.24
N ARG A 861 28.70 -16.41 24.63
CA ARG A 861 29.76 -17.37 24.28
C ARG A 861 29.91 -17.42 22.76
N LEU A 862 30.42 -16.32 22.21
CA LEU A 862 30.45 -16.08 20.75
C LEU A 862 31.48 -16.96 20.02
N TYR A 863 32.55 -17.37 20.70
CA TYR A 863 33.55 -18.28 20.15
C TYR A 863 34.08 -19.25 21.21
N ARG A 864 34.47 -20.46 20.79
CA ARG A 864 34.88 -21.52 21.72
C ARG A 864 36.13 -21.12 22.51
N ASN A 865 36.07 -21.26 23.83
CA ASN A 865 37.19 -21.03 24.76
C ASN A 865 37.84 -19.64 24.68
N LYS A 866 37.09 -18.62 24.20
CA LYS A 866 37.54 -17.24 24.12
C LYS A 866 36.59 -16.32 24.87
N THR A 867 37.15 -15.31 25.54
CA THR A 867 36.37 -14.27 26.20
C THR A 867 36.07 -13.13 25.23
N PRO A 868 35.07 -12.28 25.50
CA PRO A 868 34.79 -11.11 24.66
C PRO A 868 36.02 -10.22 24.38
N ASP A 869 36.96 -10.14 25.34
CA ASP A 869 38.22 -9.38 25.19
C ASP A 869 39.15 -9.94 24.10
N ASP A 870 39.08 -11.24 23.84
CA ASP A 870 39.90 -11.92 22.84
C ASP A 870 39.34 -11.80 21.41
N LEU A 871 38.11 -11.33 21.26
CA LEU A 871 37.38 -11.39 19.99
C LEU A 871 37.80 -10.31 18.99
N ILE A 872 38.27 -9.16 19.47
CA ILE A 872 38.63 -8.01 18.62
C ILE A 872 40.06 -7.60 18.91
N SER A 873 40.89 -7.60 17.87
CA SER A 873 42.23 -7.01 17.89
C SER A 873 42.33 -5.92 16.82
N VAL A 874 42.91 -4.79 17.20
CA VAL A 874 43.11 -3.64 16.31
C VAL A 874 44.56 -3.22 16.42
N GLU A 875 45.29 -3.31 15.31
CA GLU A 875 46.64 -2.78 15.17
C GLU A 875 46.58 -1.47 14.40
N THR A 876 47.27 -0.45 14.90
CA THR A 876 47.25 0.90 14.30
C THR A 876 48.63 1.25 13.78
N ILE A 877 48.73 1.57 12.49
CA ILE A 877 49.98 1.92 11.81
C ILE A 877 49.87 3.36 11.30
N TYR A 878 50.89 4.17 11.60
CA TYR A 878 50.91 5.60 11.29
C TYR A 878 51.56 5.89 9.94
N GLY A 879 50.98 6.82 9.17
CA GLY A 879 51.72 7.53 8.13
C GLY A 879 52.58 8.62 8.78
N SER A 880 53.84 8.74 8.35
CA SER A 880 54.81 9.75 8.83
C SER A 880 54.29 11.20 8.76
N ASP A 881 53.30 11.45 7.92
CA ASP A 881 52.84 12.79 7.54
C ASP A 881 51.59 13.24 8.32
N GLY A 882 51.05 12.41 9.23
CA GLY A 882 49.89 12.74 10.06
C GLY A 882 48.55 12.87 9.32
N THR A 883 48.50 12.57 8.02
CA THR A 883 47.33 12.77 7.15
C THR A 883 46.52 11.51 6.86
N LYS A 884 47.09 10.33 7.15
CA LYS A 884 46.48 9.01 6.94
C LYS A 884 46.66 8.14 8.18
N ALA A 885 45.61 7.43 8.59
CA ALA A 885 45.68 6.42 9.64
C ALA A 885 45.36 5.05 9.05
N ARG A 886 46.23 4.05 9.27
CA ARG A 886 45.99 2.68 8.84
C ARG A 886 45.59 1.83 10.04
N LEU A 887 44.44 1.17 9.94
CA LEU A 887 43.86 0.30 10.96
C LEU A 887 43.81 -1.11 10.40
N ARG A 888 44.47 -2.06 11.05
CA ARG A 888 44.29 -3.49 10.79
C ARG A 888 43.36 -4.05 11.86
N ILE A 889 42.14 -4.40 11.45
CA ILE A 889 41.07 -4.88 12.32
C ILE A 889 40.93 -6.38 12.09
N ASP A 890 41.16 -7.17 13.14
CA ASP A 890 40.87 -8.60 13.13
C ASP A 890 39.81 -8.91 14.19
N ALA A 891 38.74 -9.56 13.74
CA ALA A 891 37.61 -9.93 14.59
C ALA A 891 37.37 -11.44 14.44
N ILE A 892 37.44 -12.21 15.51
CA ILE A 892 37.25 -13.67 15.40
C ILE A 892 35.78 -13.96 15.08
N ASP A 893 35.53 -14.76 14.05
CA ASP A 893 34.22 -15.29 13.66
C ASP A 893 33.12 -14.25 13.35
N SER A 894 33.51 -13.00 13.04
CA SER A 894 32.58 -11.94 12.63
C SER A 894 32.79 -11.52 11.18
N ARG A 895 31.73 -11.25 10.43
CA ARG A 895 31.81 -10.69 9.06
C ARG A 895 31.58 -9.19 9.01
N LEU A 896 31.32 -8.55 10.15
CA LEU A 896 30.87 -7.17 10.20
C LEU A 896 31.49 -6.41 11.36
N CYS A 897 32.13 -5.29 11.06
CA CYS A 897 32.55 -4.31 12.05
C CYS A 897 32.17 -2.88 11.63
N TYR A 898 31.86 -2.07 12.63
CA TYR A 898 31.65 -0.63 12.53
C TYR A 898 32.89 0.08 13.07
N VAL A 899 33.34 1.12 12.39
CA VAL A 899 34.45 1.97 12.80
C VAL A 899 33.88 3.38 12.98
N ARG A 900 33.87 3.87 14.21
CA ARG A 900 33.42 5.22 14.56
C ARG A 900 34.61 6.08 14.97
N THR A 901 34.68 7.30 14.48
CA THR A 901 35.77 8.24 14.76
C THR A 901 35.27 9.44 15.58
N SER A 902 36.10 9.94 16.50
CA SER A 902 35.75 11.10 17.35
C SER A 902 35.62 12.41 16.55
N ARG A 903 36.31 12.51 15.42
CA ARG A 903 36.22 13.62 14.46
C ARG A 903 35.89 13.12 13.04
N PRO A 904 35.32 13.98 12.17
CA PRO A 904 35.04 13.62 10.79
C PRO A 904 36.31 13.19 10.04
N ILE A 905 36.17 12.12 9.25
CA ILE A 905 37.09 11.70 8.21
C ILE A 905 36.55 12.17 6.86
N TYR A 906 37.45 12.38 5.91
CA TYR A 906 37.09 12.84 4.57
C TYR A 906 37.10 11.70 3.57
N GLY A 907 37.57 10.50 3.91
CA GLY A 907 37.49 9.34 3.04
C GLY A 907 37.95 8.07 3.74
N PHE A 908 37.69 6.94 3.10
CA PHE A 908 38.23 5.64 3.53
C PHE A 908 38.58 4.77 2.31
N ALA A 909 39.53 3.86 2.48
CA ALA A 909 39.85 2.82 1.50
C ALA A 909 40.23 1.53 2.23
N VAL A 910 39.75 0.39 1.74
CA VAL A 910 40.11 -0.94 2.26
C VAL A 910 41.12 -1.56 1.29
N ASP A 911 42.20 -2.15 1.80
CA ASP A 911 43.21 -2.79 0.95
C ASP A 911 42.57 -3.93 0.14
N GLY A 912 42.76 -3.93 -1.18
CA GLY A 912 42.15 -4.88 -2.11
C GLY A 912 40.70 -4.54 -2.52
N ALA A 913 40.14 -3.42 -2.04
CA ALA A 913 38.84 -2.93 -2.47
C ALA A 913 38.93 -2.07 -3.73
N SER A 914 37.86 -2.11 -4.52
CA SER A 914 37.63 -1.15 -5.61
C SER A 914 37.44 0.27 -5.06
N SER A 915 37.71 1.25 -5.92
CA SER A 915 37.40 2.66 -5.66
C SER A 915 35.91 2.87 -5.35
N ARG A 916 35.59 4.02 -4.76
CA ARG A 916 34.22 4.38 -4.39
C ARG A 916 33.30 4.32 -5.62
N ASP A 917 32.23 3.55 -5.54
CA ASP A 917 31.23 3.45 -6.60
C ASP A 917 30.38 4.73 -6.65
N PRO A 918 30.45 5.52 -7.75
CA PRO A 918 29.70 6.76 -7.86
C PRO A 918 28.20 6.55 -8.08
N ARG A 919 27.76 5.33 -8.47
CA ARG A 919 26.34 4.98 -8.60
C ARG A 919 25.63 5.02 -7.25
N PHE A 920 26.37 4.82 -6.16
CA PHE A 920 25.82 4.70 -4.81
C PHE A 920 26.20 5.92 -3.95
N GLY A 921 25.36 6.95 -4.01
CA GLY A 921 25.44 8.11 -3.13
C GLY A 921 26.56 9.10 -3.47
N LYS A 922 26.51 10.26 -2.80
CA LYS A 922 27.44 11.37 -3.03
C LYS A 922 28.57 11.35 -2.01
N PHE A 923 29.67 11.99 -2.36
CA PHE A 923 30.76 12.21 -1.42
C PHE A 923 30.45 13.42 -0.54
N PRO A 924 30.51 13.29 0.79
CA PRO A 924 30.25 14.41 1.70
C PRO A 924 31.44 15.36 1.78
N SER A 925 31.25 16.63 1.38
CA SER A 925 32.25 17.69 1.58
C SER A 925 32.48 18.02 3.06
N GLU A 926 31.47 17.81 3.91
CA GLU A 926 31.54 18.06 5.36
C GLU A 926 32.23 16.93 6.16
N GLY A 927 32.64 15.85 5.48
CA GLY A 927 33.18 14.64 6.11
C GLY A 927 32.10 13.76 6.78
N PHE A 928 32.53 12.64 7.35
CA PHE A 928 31.67 11.65 8.02
C PHE A 928 32.45 10.96 9.13
N SER A 929 31.79 10.32 10.11
CA SER A 929 32.47 9.76 11.29
C SER A 929 32.24 8.26 11.51
N SER A 930 31.63 7.58 10.54
CA SER A 930 31.28 6.16 10.66
C SER A 930 31.55 5.42 9.35
N VAL A 931 32.23 4.29 9.46
CA VAL A 931 32.48 3.33 8.36
C VAL A 931 31.94 1.96 8.77
N GLN A 932 31.23 1.30 7.88
CA GLN A 932 30.76 -0.07 8.07
C GLN A 932 31.53 -1.00 7.13
N LEU A 933 32.17 -2.02 7.69
CA LEU A 933 33.03 -2.96 6.98
C LEU A 933 32.39 -4.35 7.00
N TRP A 934 32.20 -4.92 5.82
CA TRP A 934 31.75 -6.28 5.65
C TRP A 934 32.81 -7.11 4.95
N ARG A 935 32.94 -8.40 5.31
CA ARG A 935 33.83 -9.34 4.63
C ARG A 935 33.12 -10.67 4.37
N ARG A 936 33.50 -11.34 3.29
CA ARG A 936 33.00 -12.68 2.96
C ARG A 936 33.74 -13.77 3.75
N ASP A 937 35.04 -13.61 3.95
CA ASP A 937 35.91 -14.59 4.62
C ASP A 937 36.16 -14.20 6.08
N ARG A 938 35.75 -15.05 7.04
CA ARG A 938 35.87 -14.76 8.48
C ARG A 938 37.31 -14.74 9.00
N ASP A 939 38.24 -15.36 8.28
CA ASP A 939 39.64 -15.48 8.71
C ASP A 939 40.53 -14.35 8.17
N ARG A 940 39.97 -13.41 7.38
CA ARG A 940 40.75 -12.34 6.74
C ARG A 940 40.55 -11.00 7.43
N PRO A 941 41.58 -10.41 8.07
CA PRO A 941 41.45 -9.11 8.73
C PRO A 941 41.24 -7.99 7.71
N TRP A 942 40.52 -6.95 8.11
CA TRP A 942 40.40 -5.73 7.32
C TRP A 942 41.66 -4.88 7.49
N THR A 943 42.18 -4.33 6.40
CA THR A 943 43.17 -3.25 6.46
C THR A 943 42.55 -1.98 5.89
N LEU A 944 42.19 -1.06 6.79
CA LEU A 944 41.45 0.16 6.51
C LEU A 944 42.38 1.37 6.57
N ASN A 945 42.42 2.15 5.49
CA ASN A 945 43.08 3.44 5.43
C ASN A 945 42.03 4.55 5.58
N LEU A 946 42.21 5.41 6.58
CA LEU A 946 41.37 6.57 6.85
C LEU A 946 42.07 7.86 6.40
N TYR A 947 41.36 8.71 5.68
CA TYR A 947 41.87 10.00 5.19
C TYR A 947 41.35 11.15 6.07
N LEU A 948 42.28 11.87 6.71
CA LEU A 948 41.96 12.89 7.71
C LEU A 948 41.89 14.32 7.14
N ASN A 949 42.23 14.52 5.87
CA ASN A 949 42.22 15.82 5.21
C ASN A 949 41.58 15.73 3.81
N GLU A 950 40.83 16.75 3.43
CA GLU A 950 40.03 16.83 2.20
C GLU A 950 40.90 16.73 0.93
N ARG A 951 42.05 17.44 0.86
CA ARG A 951 42.96 17.39 -0.30
C ARG A 951 43.48 15.98 -0.61
N ASN A 952 43.75 15.17 0.42
CA ASN A 952 44.28 13.81 0.23
C ASN A 952 43.18 12.79 -0.06
N ALA A 953 41.94 13.06 0.37
CA ALA A 953 40.77 12.29 -0.02
C ALA A 953 40.47 12.52 -1.52
N LEU A 954 40.54 13.79 -1.97
CA LEU A 954 40.37 14.17 -3.37
C LEU A 954 41.51 13.65 -4.25
N SER A 955 42.77 13.72 -3.82
CA SER A 955 43.87 13.15 -4.62
C SER A 955 43.81 11.62 -4.74
N ALA A 956 43.34 10.92 -3.69
CA ALA A 956 43.12 9.47 -3.74
C ALA A 956 41.90 9.08 -4.60
N LEU A 957 40.95 10.00 -4.79
CA LEU A 957 39.85 9.87 -5.73
C LEU A 957 40.29 10.22 -7.17
N GLU A 958 41.13 11.24 -7.36
CA GLU A 958 41.67 11.69 -8.66
C GLU A 958 42.70 10.70 -9.25
N ASP A 959 43.56 10.11 -8.42
CA ASP A 959 44.48 9.02 -8.84
C ASP A 959 43.71 7.77 -9.32
N ALA A 960 42.42 7.64 -8.98
CA ALA A 960 41.54 6.59 -9.49
C ALA A 960 40.75 7.00 -10.75
N THR A 961 40.75 8.28 -11.15
CA THR A 961 39.92 8.79 -12.26
C THR A 961 40.64 9.46 -13.43
N GLN A 962 41.97 9.65 -13.46
CA GLN A 962 42.60 10.42 -14.55
C GLN A 962 43.62 9.66 -15.44
N LYS A 963 43.17 9.32 -16.66
CA LYS A 963 43.77 9.72 -17.95
C LYS A 963 42.57 9.98 -18.86
N GLU A 964 42.26 11.16 -19.37
CA GLU A 964 43.03 12.32 -19.83
C GLU A 964 42.25 13.60 -19.45
N ILE A 965 42.95 14.70 -19.19
CA ILE A 965 42.68 16.04 -19.76
C ILE A 965 43.87 16.90 -19.35
N ASP A 966 44.56 17.39 -20.38
CA ASP A 966 45.64 18.35 -20.30
C ASP A 966 45.07 19.77 -20.07
N SER A 967 45.94 20.67 -19.65
CA SER A 967 45.80 22.14 -19.54
C SER A 967 45.31 22.78 -18.22
N GLN A 968 46.32 23.26 -17.49
CA GLN A 968 46.53 24.64 -17.03
C GLN A 968 45.43 25.38 -16.24
N GLY A 969 45.77 25.69 -14.98
CA GLY A 969 45.11 26.72 -14.18
C GLY A 969 45.76 26.87 -12.81
N ASP A 970 46.90 27.56 -12.75
CA ASP A 970 47.51 28.01 -11.49
C ASP A 970 46.56 28.94 -10.73
N HIS A 971 46.03 28.47 -9.59
CA HIS A 971 45.51 29.35 -8.56
C HIS A 971 46.06 28.95 -7.19
N GLU A 972 47.18 29.58 -6.82
CA GLU A 972 47.68 29.68 -5.45
C GLU A 972 46.63 30.31 -4.53
N LEU A 973 45.95 29.50 -3.72
CA LEU A 973 45.23 29.97 -2.53
C LEU A 973 46.07 29.64 -1.29
N ARG A 974 46.79 30.65 -0.80
CA ARG A 974 47.49 30.66 0.49
C ARG A 974 46.49 30.44 1.63
N VAL A 975 46.65 29.35 2.38
CA VAL A 975 45.99 29.16 3.69
C VAL A 975 47.05 29.21 4.78
N ARG A 976 46.81 30.06 5.77
CA ARG A 976 47.66 30.25 6.96
C ARG A 976 47.72 28.96 7.78
N PRO A 977 48.89 28.60 8.36
CA PRO A 977 48.97 27.48 9.29
C PRO A 977 48.27 27.88 10.58
N ALA A 978 47.09 27.34 10.83
CA ALA A 978 46.53 27.34 12.18
C ALA A 978 47.25 26.22 12.95
N GLU A 979 48.21 26.62 13.78
CA GLU A 979 48.68 25.82 14.91
C GLU A 979 47.48 25.56 15.84
N GLN A 980 46.76 24.47 15.59
CA GLN A 980 45.87 23.86 16.57
C GLN A 980 46.52 22.56 17.01
N ALA A 981 46.77 22.47 18.32
CA ALA A 981 47.32 21.30 18.98
C ALA A 981 46.65 20.02 18.46
N ALA A 982 47.45 19.03 18.10
CA ALA A 982 46.98 17.76 17.55
C ALA A 982 46.18 16.98 18.61
N ASP A 983 44.88 17.24 18.69
CA ASP A 983 43.97 16.37 19.43
C ASP A 983 44.00 14.97 18.80
N ARG A 984 44.28 13.97 19.66
CA ARG A 984 44.38 12.55 19.29
C ARG A 984 43.04 12.06 18.73
N LEU A 985 43.08 11.25 17.68
CA LEU A 985 41.89 10.68 17.06
C LEU A 985 41.45 9.46 17.87
N GLU A 986 40.24 9.45 18.42
CA GLU A 986 39.72 8.24 19.06
C GLU A 986 38.91 7.45 18.02
N VAL A 987 39.22 6.15 17.91
CA VAL A 987 38.58 5.22 16.98
C VAL A 987 37.93 4.11 17.79
N THR A 988 36.60 4.04 17.76
CA THR A 988 35.84 2.95 18.35
C THR A 988 35.52 1.93 17.27
N VAL A 989 36.05 0.71 17.43
CA VAL A 989 35.72 -0.44 16.58
C VAL A 989 34.66 -1.27 17.30
N SER A 990 33.58 -1.60 16.60
CA SER A 990 32.47 -2.39 17.13
C SER A 990 32.15 -3.53 16.18
N CYS A 991 32.35 -4.78 16.58
CA CYS A 991 32.09 -5.94 15.71
C CYS A 991 30.82 -6.68 16.12
N ALA A 992 30.07 -7.12 15.11
CA ALA A 992 28.74 -7.68 15.26
C ALA A 992 28.75 -9.20 15.18
N TYR A 993 27.88 -9.84 15.97
CA TYR A 993 27.67 -11.28 16.00
C TYR A 993 26.17 -11.57 15.94
N SER A 994 25.78 -12.54 15.10
CA SER A 994 24.37 -12.80 14.78
C SER A 994 23.98 -14.28 14.82
N ASP A 995 24.91 -15.19 15.09
CA ASP A 995 24.62 -16.62 15.12
C ASP A 995 23.99 -17.02 16.47
N ALA A 996 22.67 -17.20 16.46
CA ALA A 996 21.87 -17.59 17.62
C ALA A 996 21.35 -19.04 17.53
N ASN A 997 21.85 -19.85 16.59
CA ASN A 997 21.28 -21.17 16.33
C ASN A 997 21.60 -22.22 17.40
N THR A 998 22.65 -21.98 18.20
CA THR A 998 23.05 -22.89 19.28
C THR A 998 22.63 -22.31 20.63
N PRO A 999 21.79 -23.02 21.41
CA PRO A 999 21.43 -22.59 22.76
C PRO A 999 22.68 -22.36 23.64
N GLY A 1000 22.70 -21.25 24.36
CA GLY A 1000 23.80 -20.83 25.22
C GLY A 1000 24.83 -19.92 24.54
N THR A 1001 24.75 -19.69 23.22
CA THR A 1001 25.63 -18.73 22.52
C THR A 1001 25.32 -17.30 22.94
N ILE A 1002 24.03 -16.94 23.03
CA ILE A 1002 23.57 -15.61 23.49
C ILE A 1002 22.56 -15.82 24.64
N PRO A 1003 23.03 -16.00 25.88
CA PRO A 1003 22.17 -16.33 27.02
C PRO A 1003 21.06 -15.30 27.28
N ALA A 1004 21.31 -14.02 26.97
CA ALA A 1004 20.29 -12.97 27.09
C ALA A 1004 19.13 -13.15 26.10
N LEU A 1005 19.41 -13.59 24.88
CA LEU A 1005 18.37 -13.90 23.91
C LEU A 1005 17.64 -15.21 24.28
N ASP A 1006 18.37 -16.22 24.77
CA ASP A 1006 17.77 -17.48 25.24
C ASP A 1006 16.81 -17.26 26.42
N GLU A 1007 17.21 -16.44 27.39
CA GLU A 1007 16.34 -16.03 28.51
C GLU A 1007 15.10 -15.31 27.99
N LEU A 1008 15.28 -14.32 27.12
CA LEU A 1008 14.18 -13.58 26.51
C LEU A 1008 13.19 -14.51 25.80
N LEU A 1009 13.67 -15.40 24.93
CA LEU A 1009 12.84 -16.35 24.19
C LEU A 1009 12.08 -17.31 25.09
N LYS A 1010 12.64 -17.65 26.26
CA LYS A 1010 12.05 -18.57 27.22
C LYS A 1010 11.00 -17.93 28.13
N PHE A 1011 11.20 -16.68 28.53
CA PHE A 1011 10.38 -16.00 29.55
C PHE A 1011 9.49 -14.87 29.02
N MET A 1012 9.65 -14.44 27.75
CA MET A 1012 8.77 -13.44 27.17
C MET A 1012 7.32 -13.96 27.09
N PRO A 1013 6.31 -13.09 27.26
CA PRO A 1013 4.92 -13.47 27.08
C PRO A 1013 4.63 -14.01 25.66
N THR A 1014 3.65 -14.91 25.55
CA THR A 1014 3.27 -15.52 24.24
C THR A 1014 2.75 -14.50 23.24
N TRP A 1015 2.12 -13.42 23.71
CA TRP A 1015 1.64 -12.31 22.90
C TRP A 1015 2.76 -11.39 22.38
N ALA A 1016 4.03 -11.60 22.73
CA ALA A 1016 5.16 -10.78 22.30
C ALA A 1016 6.12 -11.57 21.40
N ALA A 1017 6.78 -10.92 20.44
CA ALA A 1017 7.75 -11.50 19.52
C ALA A 1017 8.99 -10.60 19.38
N VAL A 1018 10.17 -11.21 19.37
CA VAL A 1018 11.44 -10.51 19.24
C VAL A 1018 11.89 -10.44 17.79
N THR A 1019 12.49 -9.31 17.41
CA THR A 1019 13.21 -9.12 16.14
C THR A 1019 14.55 -8.39 16.35
N LYS A 1020 15.43 -8.37 15.35
CA LYS A 1020 16.77 -7.74 15.43
C LYS A 1020 16.68 -6.21 15.38
N LYS A 1021 17.33 -5.49 16.32
CA LYS A 1021 17.43 -4.01 16.28
C LYS A 1021 18.41 -3.51 15.22
N ASN A 1022 19.52 -4.22 15.07
CA ASN A 1022 20.62 -3.93 14.15
C ASN A 1022 21.07 -5.26 13.50
N VAL A 1023 22.07 -5.22 12.62
CA VAL A 1023 22.59 -6.41 11.94
C VAL A 1023 23.03 -7.50 12.93
N GLY A 1024 23.76 -7.09 13.96
CA GLY A 1024 24.22 -7.93 15.06
C GLY A 1024 23.17 -8.04 16.17
N LEU A 1025 22.99 -9.26 16.69
CA LEU A 1025 22.30 -9.49 17.95
C LEU A 1025 23.17 -9.07 19.14
N VAL A 1026 24.49 -9.27 19.00
CA VAL A 1026 25.51 -8.83 19.96
C VAL A 1026 26.51 -7.93 19.24
N GLU A 1027 26.82 -6.78 19.82
CA GLU A 1027 27.88 -5.87 19.38
C GLU A 1027 28.97 -5.81 20.47
N VAL A 1028 30.21 -6.14 20.12
CA VAL A 1028 31.37 -6.00 21.02
C VAL A 1028 32.16 -4.79 20.56
N ARG A 1029 32.40 -3.81 21.44
CA ARG A 1029 33.09 -2.57 21.11
C ARG A 1029 34.32 -2.30 21.96
N LYS A 1030 35.32 -1.67 21.32
CA LYS A 1030 36.59 -1.27 21.93
C LYS A 1030 37.10 0.03 21.31
N THR A 1031 37.60 0.94 22.13
CA THR A 1031 38.10 2.25 21.71
C THR A 1031 39.61 2.30 21.76
N HIS A 1032 40.20 2.70 20.65
CA HIS A 1032 41.63 2.86 20.48
C HIS A 1032 41.95 4.34 20.29
N LYS A 1033 42.99 4.81 20.98
CA LYS A 1033 43.52 6.16 20.81
C LYS A 1033 44.56 6.13 19.70
N VAL A 1034 44.30 6.87 18.61
CA VAL A 1034 45.09 6.93 17.38
C VAL A 1034 45.80 8.27 17.25
#